data_AF-W6XZG2-F1
#
_entry.id   AF-W6XZG2-F1
#
_cell.length_a   1.000
_cell.length_b   1.000
_cell.length_c   1.000
_cell.angle_alpha   90.00
_cell.angle_beta   90.00
_cell.angle_gamma   90.00
#
_symmetry.space_group_name_H-M   'P 1'
#
loop_
_entity.id
_entity.type
_entity.pdbx_description
1 polymer ?
#
loop_
_entity_poly.entity_id
_entity_poly.type
_entity_poly.pdbx_seq_one_letter_code
_entity_poly.pdbx_strand_id
1 'polypeptide(L)'
;MPEDKLNNFVTQSRVESVLNPAKFDSSESVHQLKWCKDENLDDSSLPIKFNDDGDGESLQGPCKARRYTWLRAFTRNQRRLFLGHQWSLTIPVFGTKEKFRFELAPLQPLPFLEEASGPEANGFFGEVSWAVIHASHIVGHPELPKIQWKSKKLNRQVDIPAYEIAIKRLKKSEQVPEIQWEQLVNKERENLNRARELESPHLIKPIAAYERKSDRCFIFRWADGGNLGDYWKKHEAEARQRESVLWLLGQFVGICSALQVLHDRNVRHGDLKPENMLLFKSGYNRGCLQIADLGLTTFYEKGEHTNVRLGKHTNTPSGTRRYKPPEVEEQRGEGQPRSRQYDVWSFGCILLELLVWLVCDYSALEQFRKGTSGYFWREPKADGKPYEVHKYVVLVMGWLDQQLEAGSAYKDILRLIRGKLLIVPVSSDYEKASVKEYRHKASEIHPILQDIYERSQDREGYLKMSKLTYPSFAQAKESAKIGGNLAPPEQRDLPKPIPERRPAPTPVDEFPAEQPPENLTDIIPQQSSRLNDDWTSVSDNDFAADFFGKVGWDLARLISRAVTTRLCGSCNSSNSQPIFERFCEVAFLQARAQHCDLCSLLQEALEYKGIKAPTTIELRQDAAHVGLKGGPNLLSLYCEPGKIPDGAQFGLPILFGQASPEFFALLKEWVRVCDSDHETCHRKEKDTQSKPTRLIEIGQQLRLVETANIRSCQYVALSHCWGPLGENEKFCTYKRNIEQLKAGIDFEALPPTFQDAVTAARGLGIDYIWIDSLCIIQDDDDDWQCESAKMELVFSMAYCTIGASSAESSLDGFLHERTPRTVIKLPATSAQATYACVDIDDFHTDVELSALNSRGWVLQERALSRRTIFFTSTQVYWECGAGIHCETLTRLENSKVALLGDANFPKAAVYHYRDGRQLLIQDLYERYSGLAFTKPADRSVAILGLQERLARTFRTRAAYGLFEEYFARGLLWKRRDITRMKRIDQPLGRRVPSWSSLSIEGGIQYMDATTELRFKQIDWAVDDFQNPFSVVDGIESASFLGFARRINLSKYDMLVTIAFDDNEEFAVEELRCVVIGRDKMGDGKSDLKLHVLVIHQSRNALRDLVYERVGVASLEPAVIENEGSWVNIC
;
A
#
# COMPACT_ATOMS: atom_id res chain seq x y z
N MET A 1 -2.85 -43.95 -35.39
CA MET A 1 -2.59 -42.84 -36.39
C MET A 1 -1.28 -42.13 -36.05
N PRO A 2 -0.18 -42.12 -36.94
CA PRO A 2 1.06 -41.42 -36.61
C PRO A 2 0.80 -39.98 -36.11
N GLU A 3 1.30 -39.50 -34.93
CA GLU A 3 1.29 -38.22 -34.20
C GLU A 3 1.16 -37.02 -35.15
N ASP A 4 1.55 -37.20 -36.44
CA ASP A 4 1.43 -36.10 -37.43
C ASP A 4 0.04 -36.07 -38.07
N LYS A 5 -0.70 -37.11 -37.89
CA LYS A 5 -2.04 -37.22 -38.53
C LYS A 5 -3.15 -36.90 -37.52
N LEU A 6 -2.87 -37.01 -36.17
CA LEU A 6 -3.82 -36.63 -35.10
C LEU A 6 -3.81 -35.11 -34.88
N ASN A 7 -2.61 -34.45 -35.13
CA ASN A 7 -2.51 -32.98 -35.14
C ASN A 7 -3.21 -32.37 -36.37
N ASN A 8 -3.17 -33.19 -37.43
CA ASN A 8 -3.85 -32.78 -38.69
C ASN A 8 -5.35 -33.06 -38.64
N PHE A 9 -5.80 -34.04 -37.83
CA PHE A 9 -7.23 -34.39 -37.68
C PHE A 9 -7.91 -33.40 -36.72
N VAL A 10 -7.23 -32.86 -35.69
CA VAL A 10 -7.77 -31.89 -34.73
C VAL A 10 -7.82 -30.50 -35.37
N THR A 11 -6.86 -30.23 -36.30
CA THR A 11 -6.86 -28.97 -37.09
C THR A 11 -7.96 -29.01 -38.16
N GLN A 12 -8.34 -30.20 -38.67
CA GLN A 12 -9.37 -30.38 -39.73
C GLN A 12 -10.77 -30.35 -39.13
N SER A 13 -11.01 -30.91 -37.99
CA SER A 13 -12.32 -30.91 -37.28
C SER A 13 -12.60 -29.52 -36.68
N ARG A 14 -11.65 -28.67 -36.48
CA ARG A 14 -11.79 -27.35 -35.83
C ARG A 14 -11.95 -26.24 -36.89
N VAL A 15 -11.33 -26.51 -38.11
CA VAL A 15 -11.61 -25.63 -39.28
C VAL A 15 -13.08 -25.79 -39.68
N GLU A 16 -13.65 -26.98 -39.46
CA GLU A 16 -15.08 -27.29 -39.76
C GLU A 16 -16.00 -26.61 -38.75
N SER A 17 -15.57 -26.36 -37.48
CA SER A 17 -16.36 -25.72 -36.41
C SER A 17 -16.30 -24.18 -36.51
N VAL A 18 -15.16 -23.58 -37.05
CA VAL A 18 -15.04 -22.11 -37.24
C VAL A 18 -15.79 -21.71 -38.52
N LEU A 19 -16.03 -22.63 -39.38
CA LEU A 19 -16.73 -22.31 -40.65
C LEU A 19 -18.16 -22.84 -40.58
N ASN A 20 -18.76 -22.97 -39.39
CA ASN A 20 -20.15 -23.36 -39.15
C ASN A 20 -21.04 -23.04 -40.37
N PRO A 21 -21.70 -23.98 -40.97
CA PRO A 21 -22.60 -23.91 -42.13
C PRO A 21 -23.87 -23.10 -41.83
N ALA A 22 -24.09 -22.71 -40.54
CA ALA A 22 -25.33 -21.97 -40.23
C ALA A 22 -25.12 -20.46 -40.41
N LYS A 23 -23.90 -20.01 -40.76
CA LYS A 23 -23.61 -18.57 -40.98
C LYS A 23 -23.01 -18.36 -42.37
N PHE A 24 -22.97 -19.42 -43.20
CA PHE A 24 -22.45 -19.32 -44.58
C PHE A 24 -23.20 -20.30 -45.47
N ASP A 25 -23.95 -19.87 -46.44
CA ASP A 25 -24.64 -20.62 -47.50
C ASP A 25 -23.91 -21.93 -47.84
N SER A 26 -24.26 -23.07 -47.37
CA SER A 26 -23.98 -24.52 -47.26
C SER A 26 -23.38 -25.07 -48.55
N SER A 27 -23.03 -24.24 -49.68
CA SER A 27 -22.31 -24.79 -50.86
C SER A 27 -20.97 -24.07 -51.04
N GLU A 28 -20.62 -23.05 -50.33
CA GLU A 28 -19.39 -22.24 -50.43
C GLU A 28 -18.47 -22.53 -49.24
N SER A 29 -18.87 -23.17 -48.19
CA SER A 29 -18.17 -23.46 -46.93
C SER A 29 -17.46 -24.83 -47.03
N VAL A 30 -17.98 -25.77 -47.80
CA VAL A 30 -17.36 -27.09 -48.06
C VAL A 30 -16.27 -26.94 -49.14
N HIS A 31 -16.32 -25.98 -50.04
CA HIS A 31 -15.30 -25.63 -51.04
C HIS A 31 -14.15 -24.83 -50.41
N GLN A 32 -14.37 -24.20 -49.34
CA GLN A 32 -13.37 -23.35 -48.65
C GLN A 32 -12.54 -24.18 -47.66
N LEU A 33 -13.04 -25.37 -47.16
CA LEU A 33 -12.36 -26.31 -46.25
C LEU A 33 -11.50 -27.29 -47.05
N LYS A 34 -11.94 -27.79 -48.24
CA LYS A 34 -11.14 -28.55 -49.22
C LYS A 34 -10.05 -27.68 -49.87
N TRP A 35 -10.29 -26.43 -49.86
CA TRP A 35 -9.40 -25.43 -50.48
C TRP A 35 -8.24 -25.07 -49.53
N CYS A 36 -8.33 -25.00 -48.11
CA CYS A 36 -7.31 -24.78 -47.06
C CYS A 36 -6.41 -26.01 -46.93
N LYS A 37 -7.02 -27.16 -47.23
CA LYS A 37 -6.29 -28.45 -47.31
C LYS A 37 -5.42 -28.53 -48.57
N ASP A 38 -5.85 -28.03 -49.73
CA ASP A 38 -5.13 -28.11 -51.02
C ASP A 38 -3.99 -27.08 -51.08
N GLU A 39 -4.01 -26.13 -49.98
CA GLU A 39 -2.98 -25.07 -50.02
C GLU A 39 -2.03 -25.21 -48.82
N ASN A 40 -1.95 -26.37 -48.04
CA ASN A 40 -1.03 -26.83 -46.99
C ASN A 40 -1.00 -25.86 -45.80
N LEU A 41 -2.10 -25.29 -45.32
CA LEU A 41 -2.12 -24.47 -44.10
C LEU A 41 -1.95 -25.36 -42.87
N ASP A 42 -0.58 -25.35 -42.20
CA ASP A 42 -0.34 -26.14 -40.96
C ASP A 42 0.01 -25.21 -39.79
N ASP A 43 0.20 -25.76 -38.54
CA ASP A 43 0.35 -24.99 -37.29
C ASP A 43 1.50 -23.97 -37.41
N SER A 44 2.44 -24.18 -38.42
CA SER A 44 3.58 -23.27 -38.58
C SER A 44 3.22 -22.05 -39.44
N SER A 45 1.98 -22.16 -40.04
CA SER A 45 1.54 -21.12 -41.00
C SER A 45 0.69 -20.07 -40.29
N LEU A 46 0.30 -20.13 -38.95
CA LEU A 46 -0.54 -19.21 -38.17
C LEU A 46 0.22 -18.76 -36.93
N PRO A 47 0.07 -17.38 -36.50
CA PRO A 47 -1.00 -16.50 -37.00
C PRO A 47 -0.54 -15.67 -38.21
N ILE A 48 -1.46 -15.45 -39.15
CA ILE A 48 -1.15 -14.63 -40.34
C ILE A 48 -1.61 -13.18 -40.10
N LYS A 49 -0.62 -12.15 -40.40
CA LYS A 49 -0.98 -10.72 -40.20
C LYS A 49 -1.09 -10.01 -41.55
N PHE A 50 -2.19 -9.00 -41.63
CA PHE A 50 -2.29 -8.23 -42.89
C PHE A 50 -1.60 -6.87 -42.71
N ASN A 51 -0.58 -6.33 -43.53
CA ASN A 51 0.09 -5.01 -43.36
C ASN A 51 -0.85 -3.86 -43.74
N ASP A 52 -0.90 -2.72 -42.99
CA ASP A 52 -1.74 -1.51 -42.97
C ASP A 52 -1.36 -0.58 -44.14
N ASP A 53 -0.79 -1.04 -45.28
CA ASP A 53 -0.50 -0.05 -46.34
C ASP A 53 -1.68 0.06 -47.31
N GLY A 54 -2.82 0.22 -46.83
CA GLY A 54 -3.96 0.78 -47.59
C GLY A 54 -4.09 0.13 -48.97
N ASP A 55 -3.41 -1.11 -49.32
CA ASP A 55 -3.80 -1.90 -50.51
C ASP A 55 -3.72 -3.40 -50.19
N GLY A 56 -3.62 -3.84 -48.82
CA GLY A 56 -3.83 -5.25 -48.45
C GLY A 56 -2.96 -6.19 -49.30
N GLU A 57 -1.54 -5.96 -49.73
CA GLU A 57 -0.95 -6.94 -50.68
C GLU A 57 0.35 -7.51 -50.09
N SER A 58 0.57 -7.63 -48.68
CA SER A 58 1.71 -8.51 -48.30
C SER A 58 1.43 -9.14 -46.93
N LEU A 59 1.20 -10.61 -46.95
CA LEU A 59 0.86 -11.47 -45.79
C LEU A 59 2.14 -11.82 -45.02
N GLN A 60 2.31 -11.32 -43.70
CA GLN A 60 3.49 -11.75 -42.90
C GLN A 60 3.09 -12.87 -41.93
N GLY A 61 3.43 -14.20 -42.27
CA GLY A 61 3.32 -15.33 -41.32
C GLY A 61 4.68 -15.67 -40.71
N PRO A 62 4.84 -16.38 -39.56
CA PRO A 62 6.10 -16.70 -38.87
C PRO A 62 7.12 -17.34 -39.81
N CYS A 63 6.73 -17.81 -41.02
CA CYS A 63 7.71 -18.32 -42.01
C CYS A 63 7.79 -17.37 -43.20
N LYS A 64 8.67 -16.36 -43.20
CA LYS A 64 8.91 -15.22 -44.13
C LYS A 64 9.01 -15.70 -45.58
N ALA A 65 8.82 -17.10 -45.85
CA ALA A 65 9.14 -17.57 -47.22
C ALA A 65 7.88 -18.04 -47.94
N ARG A 66 6.64 -17.92 -47.26
CA ARG A 66 5.48 -18.50 -47.99
C ARG A 66 4.43 -17.42 -48.22
N ARG A 67 4.25 -16.99 -49.56
CA ARG A 67 3.28 -15.96 -49.99
C ARG A 67 1.88 -16.58 -50.15
N TYR A 68 0.96 -16.03 -49.31
CA TYR A 68 -0.40 -16.64 -49.30
C TYR A 68 -1.32 -15.83 -50.21
N THR A 69 -1.13 -15.92 -51.58
CA THR A 69 -1.73 -15.11 -52.66
C THR A 69 -3.24 -15.36 -52.75
N TRP A 70 -3.70 -16.48 -52.10
CA TRP A 70 -5.15 -16.80 -52.19
C TRP A 70 -5.94 -15.94 -51.19
N LEU A 71 -5.37 -15.44 -50.14
CA LEU A 71 -6.08 -14.52 -49.19
C LEU A 71 -6.42 -13.20 -49.88
N ARG A 72 -5.93 -13.06 -51.19
CA ARG A 72 -6.27 -11.88 -52.01
C ARG A 72 -7.71 -11.94 -52.53
N ALA A 73 -8.22 -13.13 -52.54
CA ALA A 73 -9.57 -13.31 -53.10
C ALA A 73 -10.64 -13.13 -52.02
N PHE A 74 -10.09 -12.98 -50.65
CA PHE A 74 -11.07 -12.75 -49.56
C PHE A 74 -11.64 -11.34 -49.61
N THR A 75 -12.97 -11.23 -49.56
CA THR A 75 -13.56 -9.90 -49.36
C THR A 75 -13.10 -9.30 -48.02
N ARG A 76 -13.18 -8.07 -47.90
CA ARG A 76 -12.82 -7.37 -46.65
C ARG A 76 -13.52 -8.01 -45.43
N ASN A 77 -14.68 -8.43 -45.52
CA ASN A 77 -15.42 -9.09 -44.41
C ASN A 77 -14.90 -10.51 -44.15
N GLN A 78 -14.50 -11.21 -45.11
CA GLN A 78 -13.93 -12.58 -44.96
C GLN A 78 -12.54 -12.52 -44.33
N ARG A 79 -11.81 -11.47 -44.65
CA ARG A 79 -10.48 -11.29 -44.01
C ARG A 79 -10.64 -10.92 -42.53
N ARG A 80 -11.58 -10.11 -42.29
CA ARG A 80 -11.87 -9.74 -40.89
C ARG A 80 -12.35 -10.94 -40.08
N LEU A 81 -13.13 -11.83 -40.67
CA LEU A 81 -13.64 -13.03 -39.95
C LEU A 81 -12.52 -14.05 -39.77
N PHE A 82 -11.68 -14.23 -40.78
CA PHE A 82 -10.53 -15.16 -40.67
C PHE A 82 -9.53 -14.67 -39.62
N LEU A 83 -9.26 -13.28 -39.50
CA LEU A 83 -8.32 -12.75 -38.48
C LEU A 83 -8.91 -12.91 -37.07
N GLY A 84 -10.22 -12.96 -36.99
CA GLY A 84 -10.85 -13.07 -35.66
C GLY A 84 -10.95 -14.53 -35.21
N HIS A 85 -10.73 -15.56 -36.24
CA HIS A 85 -11.06 -16.94 -35.80
C HIS A 85 -9.85 -17.85 -36.03
N GLN A 86 -8.75 -17.37 -36.54
CA GLN A 86 -7.57 -18.19 -36.89
C GLN A 86 -6.92 -18.77 -35.62
N TRP A 87 -7.22 -18.14 -34.46
CA TRP A 87 -6.60 -18.60 -33.21
C TRP A 87 -7.23 -19.91 -32.75
N SER A 88 -8.42 -20.33 -33.21
CA SER A 88 -9.13 -21.58 -32.86
C SER A 88 -8.45 -22.79 -33.53
N LEU A 89 -7.40 -22.44 -34.34
CA LEU A 89 -6.72 -23.53 -35.08
C LEU A 89 -5.32 -23.73 -34.53
N THR A 90 -4.94 -22.91 -33.44
CA THR A 90 -3.56 -23.00 -32.89
C THR A 90 -3.65 -23.41 -31.41
N ILE A 91 -2.87 -24.61 -31.09
CA ILE A 91 -2.84 -25.07 -29.69
C ILE A 91 -1.41 -24.88 -29.15
N PRO A 92 -1.28 -24.27 -28.01
CA PRO A 92 0.04 -23.90 -27.50
C PRO A 92 0.85 -25.13 -27.06
N VAL A 93 2.22 -25.09 -27.33
CA VAL A 93 3.17 -26.07 -26.77
C VAL A 93 4.03 -25.37 -25.71
N PHE A 94 3.91 -25.91 -24.40
CA PHE A 94 4.57 -25.24 -23.26
C PHE A 94 5.91 -25.92 -22.96
N GLY A 95 6.90 -25.10 -22.25
CA GLY A 95 8.04 -25.85 -21.64
C GLY A 95 9.29 -25.75 -22.52
N THR A 96 9.38 -24.69 -23.45
CA THR A 96 10.64 -24.49 -24.21
C THR A 96 11.64 -23.70 -23.36
N LYS A 97 12.96 -24.10 -23.42
CA LYS A 97 14.01 -23.41 -22.62
C LYS A 97 14.06 -21.91 -22.94
N GLU A 98 13.61 -21.48 -24.09
CA GLU A 98 13.81 -20.10 -24.57
C GLU A 98 12.56 -19.25 -24.33
N LYS A 99 11.43 -20.03 -24.00
CA LYS A 99 10.19 -19.23 -23.87
C LYS A 99 9.40 -19.73 -22.65
N PHE A 100 9.25 -18.84 -21.64
CA PHE A 100 8.56 -19.17 -20.38
C PHE A 100 7.18 -18.51 -20.34
N ARG A 101 7.01 -17.38 -21.15
CA ARG A 101 5.75 -16.61 -21.10
C ARG A 101 4.98 -16.80 -22.41
N PHE A 102 3.62 -17.11 -22.08
CA PHE A 102 2.78 -17.31 -23.28
C PHE A 102 1.55 -16.39 -23.19
N GLU A 103 1.43 -15.53 -24.28
CA GLU A 103 0.19 -14.72 -24.38
C GLU A 103 -0.77 -15.36 -25.38
N LEU A 104 -1.81 -15.97 -24.73
CA LEU A 104 -2.71 -16.74 -25.62
C LEU A 104 -3.93 -15.92 -26.02
N ALA A 105 -4.40 -16.07 -27.26
CA ALA A 105 -5.64 -15.39 -27.71
C ALA A 105 -6.87 -15.93 -26.98
N PRO A 106 -7.93 -15.16 -26.81
CA PRO A 106 -9.12 -15.50 -26.02
C PRO A 106 -9.80 -16.78 -26.52
N LEU A 107 -9.74 -17.02 -27.86
CA LEU A 107 -10.50 -18.20 -28.36
C LEU A 107 -9.54 -19.36 -28.66
N GLN A 108 -8.24 -19.14 -28.27
CA GLN A 108 -7.29 -20.23 -28.55
C GLN A 108 -7.54 -21.41 -27.59
N PRO A 109 -7.72 -22.68 -28.10
CA PRO A 109 -7.96 -23.85 -27.23
C PRO A 109 -6.72 -24.21 -26.40
N LEU A 110 -7.02 -24.64 -25.13
CA LEU A 110 -5.90 -25.06 -24.26
C LEU A 110 -5.66 -26.58 -24.43
N PRO A 111 -4.41 -27.00 -24.40
CA PRO A 111 -4.07 -28.39 -24.69
C PRO A 111 -4.42 -29.32 -23.52
N PHE A 112 -5.50 -29.05 -22.75
CA PHE A 112 -5.78 -29.90 -21.58
C PHE A 112 -6.78 -30.99 -21.97
N LEU A 113 -6.42 -32.25 -21.69
CA LEU A 113 -7.30 -33.41 -21.97
C LEU A 113 -8.40 -33.54 -20.90
N GLU A 114 -8.01 -33.10 -19.72
CA GLU A 114 -8.94 -33.14 -18.58
C GLU A 114 -8.56 -32.05 -17.58
N GLU A 115 -9.65 -31.48 -17.13
CA GLU A 115 -9.40 -30.46 -16.08
C GLU A 115 -10.46 -30.56 -14.98
N ALA A 116 -9.95 -30.42 -13.81
CA ALA A 116 -10.91 -30.51 -12.68
C ALA A 116 -11.97 -29.40 -12.74
N SER A 117 -13.24 -29.73 -12.34
CA SER A 117 -14.42 -28.82 -12.39
C SER A 117 -14.29 -27.69 -11.36
N GLY A 118 -13.30 -27.79 -10.37
CA GLY A 118 -13.06 -26.75 -9.36
C GLY A 118 -11.62 -26.83 -8.82
N PRO A 119 -11.20 -25.74 -8.08
CA PRO A 119 -9.81 -25.74 -7.59
C PRO A 119 -9.60 -26.75 -6.45
N GLU A 120 -8.43 -27.44 -6.46
CA GLU A 120 -8.04 -28.41 -5.40
C GLU A 120 -7.51 -27.68 -4.16
N ALA A 121 -7.05 -26.51 -4.43
CA ALA A 121 -6.62 -25.67 -3.30
C ALA A 121 -6.84 -24.19 -3.64
N ASN A 122 -7.38 -23.55 -2.62
CA ASN A 122 -7.70 -22.12 -2.79
C ASN A 122 -6.93 -21.29 -1.77
N GLY A 123 -6.03 -20.61 -2.32
CA GLY A 123 -5.22 -19.74 -1.42
C GLY A 123 -5.52 -18.26 -1.67
N PHE A 124 -4.94 -17.44 -0.78
CA PHE A 124 -5.16 -15.98 -0.79
C PHE A 124 -4.63 -15.37 -2.09
N PHE A 125 -3.69 -16.04 -2.78
CA PHE A 125 -2.97 -15.38 -3.90
C PHE A 125 -3.30 -16.07 -5.21
N GLY A 126 -4.27 -17.13 -5.12
CA GLY A 126 -4.69 -17.78 -6.39
C GLY A 126 -5.19 -19.19 -6.13
N GLU A 127 -5.70 -19.80 -7.10
CA GLU A 127 -6.25 -21.17 -6.96
C GLU A 127 -5.41 -22.13 -7.81
N VAL A 128 -5.29 -23.28 -7.17
CA VAL A 128 -4.52 -24.30 -7.91
C VAL A 128 -5.46 -25.45 -8.30
N SER A 129 -5.40 -25.76 -9.60
CA SER A 129 -6.28 -26.85 -10.08
C SER A 129 -5.44 -27.93 -10.74
N TRP A 130 -5.99 -29.11 -10.66
CA TRP A 130 -5.35 -30.26 -11.33
C TRP A 130 -5.81 -30.33 -12.80
N ALA A 131 -4.87 -30.68 -13.66
CA ALA A 131 -5.24 -30.85 -15.09
C ALA A 131 -4.32 -31.89 -15.74
N VAL A 132 -4.95 -32.53 -16.92
CA VAL A 132 -4.10 -33.44 -17.71
C VAL A 132 -3.83 -32.83 -19.10
N ILE A 133 -2.45 -32.86 -19.35
CA ILE A 133 -2.09 -32.23 -20.64
C ILE A 133 -1.40 -33.28 -21.51
N HIS A 134 -1.71 -33.26 -22.78
CA HIS A 134 -1.07 -34.23 -23.70
C HIS A 134 0.45 -34.05 -23.74
N ALA A 135 1.18 -35.19 -23.92
CA ALA A 135 2.66 -35.17 -23.76
C ALA A 135 3.31 -34.34 -24.86
N SER A 136 2.69 -34.23 -26.05
CA SER A 136 3.32 -33.48 -27.17
C SER A 136 3.24 -31.97 -26.95
N HIS A 137 2.57 -31.54 -25.80
CA HIS A 137 2.38 -30.08 -25.64
C HIS A 137 3.21 -29.58 -24.45
N ILE A 138 4.04 -30.45 -23.90
CA ILE A 138 5.08 -30.03 -22.95
C ILE A 138 6.43 -30.53 -23.48
N VAL A 139 7.31 -29.48 -23.75
CA VAL A 139 8.62 -29.89 -24.30
C VAL A 139 9.72 -29.38 -23.36
N GLY A 140 10.92 -30.11 -23.32
CA GLY A 140 12.06 -29.59 -22.54
C GLY A 140 11.97 -30.00 -21.05
N HIS A 141 11.01 -30.97 -20.74
CA HIS A 141 10.90 -31.45 -19.34
C HIS A 141 10.80 -32.98 -19.35
N PRO A 142 11.86 -33.67 -19.75
CA PRO A 142 11.84 -35.14 -19.83
C PRO A 142 11.72 -35.78 -18.45
N GLU A 143 12.02 -34.97 -17.47
CA GLU A 143 12.02 -35.54 -16.11
C GLU A 143 10.59 -35.73 -15.59
N LEU A 144 9.55 -35.18 -16.24
CA LEU A 144 8.16 -35.33 -15.74
C LEU A 144 7.66 -36.76 -16.03
N PRO A 145 7.00 -37.36 -15.03
CA PRO A 145 6.50 -38.73 -15.23
C PRO A 145 5.30 -38.77 -16.18
N LYS A 146 5.41 -39.71 -17.26
CA LYS A 146 4.31 -39.80 -18.25
C LYS A 146 3.25 -40.81 -17.77
N ILE A 147 2.02 -40.32 -17.99
CA ILE A 147 0.94 -41.27 -17.63
C ILE A 147 0.19 -41.65 -18.92
N GLN A 148 -0.42 -42.92 -18.78
CA GLN A 148 -1.29 -43.30 -19.91
C GLN A 148 -2.75 -42.93 -19.59
N TRP A 149 -3.17 -41.81 -20.30
CA TRP A 149 -4.53 -41.30 -19.96
C TRP A 149 -5.58 -41.98 -20.83
N LYS A 150 -6.72 -42.38 -20.14
CA LYS A 150 -7.82 -43.03 -20.89
C LYS A 150 -9.05 -42.11 -20.90
N SER A 151 -9.59 -41.87 -22.21
CA SER A 151 -10.75 -40.95 -22.31
C SER A 151 -12.03 -41.63 -21.84
N LYS A 152 -12.79 -40.88 -20.93
CA LYS A 152 -14.06 -41.45 -20.42
C LYS A 152 -15.20 -41.20 -21.43
N LYS A 153 -15.01 -40.44 -22.53
CA LYS A 153 -16.07 -39.95 -23.45
C LYS A 153 -15.92 -40.63 -24.82
N LEU A 154 -14.81 -41.43 -25.07
CA LEU A 154 -14.62 -42.05 -26.40
C LEU A 154 -14.78 -43.57 -26.27
N ASN A 155 -15.85 -44.21 -26.86
CA ASN A 155 -16.27 -45.62 -26.92
C ASN A 155 -15.12 -46.53 -27.40
N ARG A 156 -13.81 -45.93 -27.61
CA ARG A 156 -12.63 -46.74 -27.96
C ARG A 156 -11.47 -46.42 -27.01
N GLN A 157 -11.04 -47.33 -26.09
CA GLN A 157 -10.02 -47.27 -25.02
C GLN A 157 -8.64 -46.95 -25.61
N VAL A 158 -8.41 -45.74 -26.11
CA VAL A 158 -7.08 -45.42 -26.66
C VAL A 158 -6.24 -44.79 -25.55
N ASP A 159 -5.04 -45.50 -25.29
CA ASP A 159 -4.07 -44.99 -24.31
C ASP A 159 -3.27 -43.81 -24.91
N ILE A 160 -3.55 -42.60 -24.24
CA ILE A 160 -2.87 -41.39 -24.76
C ILE A 160 -1.80 -40.97 -23.74
N PRO A 161 -0.52 -40.91 -24.28
CA PRO A 161 0.52 -40.41 -23.35
C PRO A 161 0.24 -38.95 -22.92
N ALA A 162 0.36 -38.69 -21.52
CA ALA A 162 -0.01 -37.35 -21.00
C ALA A 162 0.73 -37.08 -19.69
N TYR A 163 0.66 -35.72 -19.25
CA TYR A 163 1.23 -35.34 -17.94
C TYR A 163 0.13 -34.79 -17.02
N GLU A 164 0.35 -35.17 -15.74
CA GLU A 164 -0.51 -34.45 -14.76
C GLU A 164 0.17 -33.14 -14.33
N ILE A 165 -0.67 -32.09 -14.34
CA ILE A 165 -0.04 -30.78 -14.06
C ILE A 165 -0.96 -30.03 -13.07
N ALA A 166 -0.23 -29.08 -12.44
CA ALA A 166 -1.00 -28.12 -11.60
C ALA A 166 -1.04 -26.73 -12.26
N ILE A 167 -2.29 -26.19 -12.19
CA ILE A 167 -2.45 -24.83 -12.77
C ILE A 167 -2.75 -23.86 -11.61
N LYS A 168 -1.71 -23.02 -11.55
CA LYS A 168 -1.97 -21.94 -10.56
C LYS A 168 -2.53 -20.69 -11.24
N ARG A 169 -3.76 -20.47 -10.85
CA ARG A 169 -4.40 -19.26 -11.42
C ARG A 169 -4.42 -18.13 -10.38
N LEU A 170 -3.74 -17.00 -10.83
CA LEU A 170 -3.71 -15.88 -9.85
C LEU A 170 -5.07 -15.18 -9.77
N LYS A 171 -5.37 -14.90 -8.52
CA LYS A 171 -6.65 -14.19 -8.30
C LYS A 171 -6.38 -12.71 -8.01
N LYS A 172 -6.91 -12.00 -8.88
CA LYS A 172 -6.79 -10.55 -8.59
C LYS A 172 -7.86 -10.13 -7.58
N SER A 173 -7.18 -9.60 -6.43
CA SER A 173 -8.14 -9.02 -5.45
C SER A 173 -8.79 -7.74 -6.01
N GLU A 174 -10.02 -7.68 -5.89
CA GLU A 174 -10.81 -6.56 -6.47
C GLU A 174 -10.30 -5.20 -5.95
N GLN A 175 -9.40 -5.11 -4.90
CA GLN A 175 -8.90 -3.92 -4.18
C GLN A 175 -7.52 -3.52 -4.73
N VAL A 176 -6.89 -4.48 -5.64
CA VAL A 176 -5.55 -4.16 -6.20
C VAL A 176 -5.72 -3.57 -7.61
N PRO A 177 -5.43 -2.15 -7.73
CA PRO A 177 -5.51 -1.52 -9.07
C PRO A 177 -4.78 -2.36 -10.13
N GLU A 178 -5.36 -2.32 -11.36
CA GLU A 178 -4.84 -3.13 -12.48
C GLU A 178 -3.33 -2.94 -12.67
N ILE A 179 -2.88 -1.75 -12.50
CA ILE A 179 -1.43 -1.51 -12.72
C ILE A 179 -0.62 -2.22 -11.62
N GLN A 180 -1.08 -2.11 -10.41
CA GLN A 180 -0.41 -2.82 -9.29
C GLN A 180 -0.55 -4.34 -9.44
N TRP A 181 -1.69 -4.83 -9.87
CA TRP A 181 -1.89 -6.27 -10.12
C TRP A 181 -0.96 -6.76 -11.23
N GLU A 182 -0.86 -5.89 -12.28
CA GLU A 182 0.05 -6.30 -13.37
C GLU A 182 1.51 -6.29 -12.88
N GLN A 183 1.84 -5.39 -12.01
CA GLN A 183 3.21 -5.37 -11.47
C GLN A 183 3.46 -6.60 -10.58
N LEU A 184 2.38 -7.08 -9.90
CA LEU A 184 2.52 -8.27 -9.04
C LEU A 184 2.69 -9.53 -9.89
N VAL A 185 1.85 -9.53 -10.84
CA VAL A 185 1.92 -10.72 -11.72
C VAL A 185 3.28 -10.77 -12.42
N ASN A 186 3.73 -9.53 -12.90
CA ASN A 186 5.03 -9.51 -13.61
C ASN A 186 6.18 -9.84 -12.65
N LYS A 187 6.00 -9.39 -11.45
CA LYS A 187 7.06 -9.72 -10.48
C LYS A 187 7.08 -11.22 -10.17
N GLU A 188 5.87 -11.80 -9.86
CA GLU A 188 5.80 -13.26 -9.66
C GLU A 188 6.32 -14.02 -10.88
N ARG A 189 6.02 -13.61 -11.96
CA ARG A 189 6.50 -14.27 -13.20
C ARG A 189 8.04 -14.19 -13.30
N GLU A 190 8.59 -13.03 -13.05
CA GLU A 190 10.07 -12.88 -13.14
C GLU A 190 10.76 -13.74 -12.08
N ASN A 191 10.16 -13.77 -10.86
CA ASN A 191 10.77 -14.60 -9.80
C ASN A 191 10.74 -16.10 -10.18
N LEU A 192 9.63 -16.52 -10.74
CA LEU A 192 9.52 -17.95 -11.11
C LEU A 192 10.41 -18.27 -12.32
N ASN A 193 10.54 -17.25 -13.17
CA ASN A 193 11.46 -17.49 -14.30
C ASN A 193 12.90 -17.64 -13.81
N ARG A 194 13.29 -16.87 -12.78
CA ARG A 194 14.64 -17.00 -12.22
C ARG A 194 14.81 -18.33 -11.48
N ALA A 195 13.67 -18.75 -10.85
CA ALA A 195 13.73 -20.01 -10.07
C ALA A 195 14.00 -21.21 -10.99
N ARG A 196 13.77 -21.05 -12.36
CA ARG A 196 13.99 -22.18 -13.29
C ARG A 196 15.48 -22.49 -13.42
N GLU A 197 16.23 -21.40 -13.01
CA GLU A 197 17.69 -21.57 -13.21
C GLU A 197 18.37 -22.07 -11.93
N LEU A 198 17.57 -22.17 -10.82
CA LEU A 198 18.20 -22.60 -9.55
C LEU A 198 18.29 -24.13 -9.52
N GLU A 199 19.47 -24.56 -9.11
CA GLU A 199 19.69 -26.03 -9.14
C GLU A 199 19.46 -26.61 -7.73
N SER A 200 18.21 -27.20 -7.58
CA SER A 200 17.92 -27.91 -6.32
C SER A 200 16.72 -28.84 -6.51
N PRO A 201 16.81 -30.08 -6.06
CA PRO A 201 15.71 -31.04 -6.22
C PRO A 201 14.57 -30.76 -5.23
N HIS A 202 14.84 -29.85 -4.30
CA HIS A 202 13.80 -29.60 -3.28
C HIS A 202 13.16 -28.23 -3.49
N LEU A 203 13.36 -27.63 -4.73
CA LEU A 203 12.62 -26.40 -5.11
C LEU A 203 11.70 -26.72 -6.30
N ILE A 204 10.49 -26.24 -6.15
CA ILE A 204 9.54 -26.52 -7.26
C ILE A 204 9.91 -25.66 -8.46
N LYS A 205 9.73 -26.37 -9.68
CA LYS A 205 10.11 -25.62 -10.90
C LYS A 205 8.86 -25.39 -11.77
N PRO A 206 8.78 -24.08 -12.15
CA PRO A 206 7.61 -23.82 -13.03
C PRO A 206 7.86 -24.30 -14.46
N ILE A 207 6.71 -24.88 -15.08
CA ILE A 207 6.83 -25.35 -16.49
C ILE A 207 6.58 -24.18 -17.46
N ALA A 208 5.54 -23.32 -17.18
CA ALA A 208 5.24 -22.20 -18.10
C ALA A 208 4.30 -21.22 -17.40
N ALA A 209 4.37 -19.93 -17.95
CA ALA A 209 3.36 -18.92 -17.58
C ALA A 209 2.54 -18.49 -18.80
N TYR A 210 1.18 -18.59 -18.60
CA TYR A 210 0.44 -18.09 -19.78
C TYR A 210 -0.69 -17.15 -19.33
N GLU A 211 -0.99 -16.26 -20.34
CA GLU A 211 -2.10 -15.31 -20.12
C GLU A 211 -3.17 -15.52 -21.20
N ARG A 212 -4.31 -15.71 -20.64
CA ARG A 212 -5.45 -15.85 -21.58
C ARG A 212 -6.67 -15.11 -21.03
N LYS A 213 -7.13 -14.11 -21.86
CA LYS A 213 -8.20 -13.21 -21.38
C LYS A 213 -7.79 -12.51 -20.09
N SER A 214 -8.51 -12.71 -19.02
CA SER A 214 -8.15 -12.03 -17.77
C SER A 214 -7.42 -13.00 -16.83
N ASP A 215 -7.09 -14.19 -17.37
CA ASP A 215 -6.49 -15.20 -16.47
C ASP A 215 -4.96 -15.12 -16.56
N ARG A 216 -4.39 -15.04 -15.37
CA ARG A 216 -2.92 -15.14 -15.28
C ARG A 216 -2.53 -16.44 -14.58
N CYS A 217 -1.86 -17.40 -15.40
CA CYS A 217 -1.72 -18.77 -14.85
C CYS A 217 -0.26 -19.22 -14.93
N PHE A 218 0.05 -20.08 -13.93
CA PHE A 218 1.36 -20.74 -13.96
C PHE A 218 1.16 -22.26 -13.96
N ILE A 219 2.06 -22.93 -14.70
CA ILE A 219 1.91 -24.40 -14.82
C ILE A 219 3.08 -25.05 -14.08
N PHE A 220 2.66 -26.01 -13.16
CA PHE A 220 3.67 -26.78 -12.42
C PHE A 220 3.38 -28.28 -12.55
N ARG A 221 4.41 -28.99 -12.12
CA ARG A 221 4.12 -30.43 -11.95
C ARG A 221 3.16 -30.65 -10.78
N TRP A 222 2.27 -31.66 -10.97
CA TRP A 222 1.29 -31.92 -9.89
C TRP A 222 1.94 -32.77 -8.78
N ALA A 223 1.73 -32.28 -7.53
CA ALA A 223 2.31 -33.03 -6.37
C ALA A 223 1.41 -34.20 -6.00
N ASP A 224 1.62 -35.35 -6.43
CA ASP A 224 0.71 -36.52 -6.28
C ASP A 224 0.82 -37.12 -4.86
N GLY A 225 1.70 -36.50 -4.00
CA GLY A 225 1.86 -37.03 -2.62
C GLY A 225 1.33 -36.03 -1.58
N GLY A 226 0.69 -34.88 -2.08
CA GLY A 226 0.09 -33.88 -1.16
C GLY A 226 1.17 -33.01 -0.50
N ASN A 227 0.83 -32.37 0.69
CA ASN A 227 1.79 -31.47 1.38
C ASN A 227 2.23 -32.09 2.71
N LEU A 228 3.27 -31.57 3.32
CA LEU A 228 3.89 -32.14 4.52
C LEU A 228 2.90 -32.20 5.68
N GLY A 229 2.06 -31.15 5.81
CA GLY A 229 1.07 -31.17 6.89
C GLY A 229 0.15 -32.42 6.80
N ASP A 230 -0.32 -32.73 5.58
CA ASP A 230 -1.21 -33.91 5.40
C ASP A 230 -0.42 -35.21 5.59
N TYR A 231 0.87 -35.06 5.26
CA TYR A 231 1.72 -36.28 5.40
C TYR A 231 1.78 -36.72 6.87
N TRP A 232 1.90 -35.78 7.79
CA TRP A 232 1.99 -36.18 9.21
C TRP A 232 0.72 -36.93 9.65
N LYS A 233 -0.37 -36.55 9.14
CA LYS A 233 -1.66 -37.19 9.53
C LYS A 233 -1.80 -38.56 8.86
N LYS A 234 -1.41 -38.72 7.65
CA LYS A 234 -1.70 -39.95 6.87
C LYS A 234 -0.68 -41.04 7.23
N HIS A 235 0.46 -40.56 7.75
CA HIS A 235 1.50 -41.60 7.89
C HIS A 235 1.90 -41.73 9.36
N GLU A 236 0.94 -41.57 10.23
CA GLU A 236 1.19 -41.66 11.69
C GLU A 236 1.62 -43.09 12.07
N ALA A 237 1.08 -44.01 11.40
CA ALA A 237 1.34 -45.43 11.78
C ALA A 237 2.79 -45.81 11.48
N GLU A 238 3.36 -45.16 10.47
CA GLU A 238 4.74 -45.57 10.10
C GLU A 238 5.75 -44.50 10.50
N ALA A 239 5.39 -43.45 11.23
CA ALA A 239 6.19 -42.22 11.49
C ALA A 239 7.47 -42.57 12.25
N ARG A 240 7.48 -43.61 12.99
CA ARG A 240 8.65 -43.82 13.87
C ARG A 240 9.44 -45.05 13.39
N GLN A 241 9.04 -45.54 12.29
CA GLN A 241 9.90 -46.59 11.69
C GLN A 241 11.22 -45.98 11.20
N ARG A 242 12.21 -46.73 11.44
CA ARG A 242 13.56 -46.21 11.14
C ARG A 242 13.64 -45.70 9.68
N GLU A 243 13.11 -46.43 8.82
CA GLU A 243 13.22 -46.05 7.38
C GLU A 243 12.47 -44.73 7.11
N SER A 244 11.37 -44.61 7.79
CA SER A 244 10.59 -43.36 7.59
C SER A 244 11.31 -42.16 8.18
N VAL A 245 11.90 -42.34 9.34
CA VAL A 245 12.60 -41.23 10.01
C VAL A 245 13.85 -40.85 9.19
N LEU A 246 14.52 -41.84 8.71
CA LEU A 246 15.71 -41.55 7.88
C LEU A 246 15.33 -40.81 6.60
N TRP A 247 14.30 -41.28 6.02
CA TRP A 247 13.84 -40.57 4.81
C TRP A 247 13.47 -39.12 5.12
N LEU A 248 12.70 -38.85 6.21
CA LEU A 248 12.25 -37.48 6.52
C LEU A 248 13.45 -36.58 6.85
N LEU A 249 14.42 -37.17 7.59
CA LEU A 249 15.61 -36.36 7.91
C LEU A 249 16.38 -36.00 6.63
N GLY A 250 16.42 -36.95 5.70
CA GLY A 250 17.04 -36.64 4.39
C GLY A 250 16.31 -35.52 3.65
N GLN A 251 14.99 -35.56 3.75
CA GLN A 251 14.22 -34.48 3.06
C GLN A 251 14.50 -33.11 3.70
N PHE A 252 14.65 -33.00 5.06
CA PHE A 252 14.84 -31.70 5.73
C PHE A 252 16.29 -31.22 5.54
N VAL A 253 17.18 -32.26 5.28
CA VAL A 253 18.53 -31.82 4.84
C VAL A 253 18.44 -31.18 3.47
N GLY A 254 17.71 -31.78 2.61
CA GLY A 254 17.50 -31.22 1.25
C GLY A 254 16.77 -29.87 1.28
N ILE A 255 15.77 -29.77 2.15
CA ILE A 255 15.02 -28.49 2.22
C ILE A 255 15.95 -27.38 2.73
N CYS A 256 16.81 -27.72 3.75
CA CYS A 256 17.75 -26.70 4.26
C CYS A 256 18.76 -26.33 3.18
N SER A 257 19.17 -27.32 2.41
CA SER A 257 20.07 -27.01 1.28
C SER A 257 19.39 -26.07 0.26
N ALA A 258 18.14 -26.33 -0.03
CA ALA A 258 17.39 -25.45 -0.96
C ALA A 258 17.28 -24.01 -0.40
N LEU A 259 17.07 -23.87 0.93
CA LEU A 259 17.03 -22.52 1.53
C LEU A 259 18.39 -21.84 1.39
N GLN A 260 19.43 -22.67 1.54
CA GLN A 260 20.79 -22.09 1.35
C GLN A 260 20.96 -21.56 -0.08
N VAL A 261 20.51 -22.33 -1.05
CA VAL A 261 20.59 -21.90 -2.46
C VAL A 261 19.83 -20.59 -2.65
N LEU A 262 18.65 -20.51 -2.05
CA LEU A 262 17.88 -19.25 -2.19
C LEU A 262 18.60 -18.09 -1.50
N HIS A 263 19.11 -18.32 -0.28
CA HIS A 263 19.72 -17.24 0.51
C HIS A 263 21.03 -16.79 -0.13
N ASP A 264 21.80 -17.68 -0.81
CA ASP A 264 23.04 -17.30 -1.53
C ASP A 264 22.75 -16.34 -2.68
N ARG A 265 21.53 -16.33 -3.12
CA ARG A 265 21.19 -15.39 -4.22
C ARG A 265 20.35 -14.23 -3.71
N ASN A 266 20.45 -14.11 -2.38
CA ASN A 266 19.77 -13.00 -1.67
C ASN A 266 18.25 -13.06 -1.85
N VAL A 267 17.83 -14.30 -1.94
CA VAL A 267 16.37 -14.47 -2.10
C VAL A 267 15.82 -15.09 -0.81
N ARG A 268 14.81 -14.48 -0.34
CA ARG A 268 14.08 -15.03 0.83
C ARG A 268 12.77 -15.66 0.36
N HIS A 269 12.55 -16.82 1.08
CA HIS A 269 11.22 -17.38 0.72
C HIS A 269 10.08 -16.54 1.29
N GLY A 270 9.99 -16.39 2.80
CA GLY A 270 9.10 -15.36 3.38
C GLY A 270 7.76 -15.98 3.78
N ASP A 271 7.49 -17.29 3.51
CA ASP A 271 6.22 -17.90 3.96
C ASP A 271 6.41 -19.43 4.05
N LEU A 272 7.52 -19.85 4.64
CA LEU A 272 7.78 -21.30 4.79
C LEU A 272 6.84 -21.89 5.84
N LYS A 273 6.10 -22.98 5.40
CA LYS A 273 5.18 -23.73 6.28
C LYS A 273 4.94 -25.13 5.69
N PRO A 274 4.41 -26.03 6.57
CA PRO A 274 4.28 -27.41 6.10
C PRO A 274 3.37 -27.51 4.86
N GLU A 275 2.45 -26.59 4.64
CA GLU A 275 1.52 -26.64 3.48
C GLU A 275 2.24 -26.21 2.19
N ASN A 276 3.42 -25.50 2.35
CA ASN A 276 4.15 -25.08 1.15
C ASN A 276 5.33 -26.01 0.88
N MET A 277 5.39 -27.22 1.55
CA MET A 277 6.36 -28.28 1.22
C MET A 277 5.62 -29.48 0.61
N LEU A 278 5.79 -29.57 -0.72
CA LEU A 278 4.93 -30.50 -1.51
C LEU A 278 5.72 -31.77 -1.80
N LEU A 279 4.92 -32.93 -1.73
CA LEU A 279 5.57 -34.24 -1.92
C LEU A 279 5.28 -34.76 -3.34
N PHE A 280 6.44 -35.13 -4.01
CA PHE A 280 6.34 -35.70 -5.36
C PHE A 280 6.81 -37.16 -5.32
N LYS A 281 5.85 -37.96 -5.70
CA LYS A 281 6.17 -39.41 -5.60
C LYS A 281 7.02 -39.85 -6.80
N SER A 282 8.09 -40.59 -6.58
CA SER A 282 8.87 -41.12 -7.71
C SER A 282 8.78 -42.65 -7.72
N GLY A 283 7.81 -43.25 -8.41
CA GLY A 283 7.78 -44.72 -8.59
C GLY A 283 7.90 -45.47 -7.25
N TYR A 284 8.86 -46.61 -7.05
CA TYR A 284 9.02 -47.54 -5.90
C TYR A 284 9.70 -46.82 -4.73
N ASN A 285 10.07 -45.40 -4.76
CA ASN A 285 10.69 -44.62 -3.67
C ASN A 285 9.68 -43.70 -2.98
N ARG A 286 9.76 -43.42 -1.64
CA ARG A 286 8.89 -42.62 -0.75
C ARG A 286 8.81 -41.17 -1.22
N GLY A 287 9.45 -40.76 -2.52
CA GLY A 287 9.22 -39.46 -3.20
C GLY A 287 10.13 -38.37 -2.62
N CYS A 288 9.93 -37.05 -3.10
CA CYS A 288 10.80 -35.92 -2.72
C CYS A 288 9.95 -34.71 -2.36
N LEU A 289 10.41 -34.04 -1.19
CA LEU A 289 9.70 -32.81 -0.79
C LEU A 289 10.31 -31.59 -1.49
N GLN A 290 9.41 -30.83 -2.00
CA GLN A 290 9.90 -29.60 -2.67
C GLN A 290 9.17 -28.38 -2.11
N ILE A 291 10.02 -27.23 -2.03
CA ILE A 291 9.44 -25.97 -1.50
C ILE A 291 8.67 -25.26 -2.61
N ALA A 292 7.40 -24.92 -2.31
CA ALA A 292 6.58 -24.20 -3.30
C ALA A 292 6.24 -22.78 -2.81
N ASP A 293 5.70 -21.86 -3.86
CA ASP A 293 5.17 -20.50 -3.60
C ASP A 293 6.31 -19.50 -3.38
N LEU A 294 7.37 -19.39 -4.29
CA LEU A 294 8.60 -18.55 -4.26
C LEU A 294 8.28 -17.14 -4.76
N GLY A 295 6.91 -16.57 -4.90
CA GLY A 295 6.72 -15.39 -5.79
C GLY A 295 5.58 -14.50 -5.27
N LEU A 296 5.22 -14.27 -4.03
CA LEU A 296 4.15 -13.27 -3.75
C LEU A 296 4.37 -12.69 -2.36
N THR A 297 5.59 -12.73 -1.72
CA THR A 297 5.54 -12.43 -0.26
C THR A 297 6.32 -11.15 0.03
N THR A 298 6.90 -10.35 -1.10
CA THR A 298 7.67 -9.14 -0.73
C THR A 298 6.81 -7.89 -0.96
N PHE A 299 5.51 -7.85 -1.55
CA PHE A 299 4.77 -6.60 -1.86
C PHE A 299 3.51 -6.52 -1.00
N TYR A 300 3.16 -7.60 -0.27
CA TYR A 300 1.96 -7.41 0.58
C TYR A 300 2.39 -7.33 2.04
N GLU A 301 3.76 -7.37 2.29
CA GLU A 301 4.21 -7.10 3.69
C GLU A 301 4.71 -5.67 3.83
N LYS A 302 4.82 -4.92 2.59
CA LYS A 302 5.22 -3.50 2.73
C LYS A 302 4.12 -2.58 2.20
N GLY A 303 2.80 -3.18 1.93
CA GLY A 303 1.81 -2.17 1.43
C GLY A 303 0.40 -2.78 1.41
N GLU A 304 0.07 -3.76 2.29
CA GLU A 304 -1.36 -4.10 2.41
C GLU A 304 -1.60 -4.91 3.68
N HIS A 305 -0.53 -4.81 4.55
CA HIS A 305 -0.73 -5.32 5.91
C HIS A 305 -0.17 -4.32 6.92
N THR A 306 -0.02 -2.95 6.53
CA THR A 306 0.47 -2.04 7.59
C THR A 306 -0.42 -0.79 7.62
N ASN A 307 -1.75 -0.86 7.08
CA ASN A 307 -2.67 0.17 7.62
C ASN A 307 -4.00 -0.48 8.01
N VAL A 308 -4.02 -1.89 8.15
CA VAL A 308 -5.25 -2.58 8.59
C VAL A 308 -4.87 -3.60 9.67
N ARG A 309 -3.94 -3.23 10.63
CA ARG A 309 -3.96 -4.31 11.66
C ARG A 309 -3.91 -3.67 13.05
N LEU A 310 -4.99 -2.89 13.40
CA LEU A 310 -5.31 -2.95 14.86
C LEU A 310 -6.67 -3.60 15.08
N GLY A 311 -6.57 -4.98 14.99
CA GLY A 311 -7.44 -5.71 15.94
C GLY A 311 -8.45 -6.61 15.21
N LYS A 312 -8.14 -7.59 14.35
CA LYS A 312 -8.94 -8.79 14.04
C LYS A 312 -8.01 -9.91 13.56
N HIS A 313 -7.61 -10.89 14.47
CA HIS A 313 -7.40 -12.35 14.31
C HIS A 313 -8.15 -12.90 13.09
N THR A 314 -7.53 -12.94 11.94
CA THR A 314 -7.92 -13.76 10.77
C THR A 314 -8.11 -15.22 11.17
N ASN A 315 -9.39 -15.75 11.34
CA ASN A 315 -9.60 -17.18 11.02
C ASN A 315 -9.20 -17.50 9.58
N THR A 316 -7.98 -17.28 9.21
CA THR A 316 -7.41 -18.09 8.12
C THR A 316 -7.10 -19.51 8.66
N PRO A 317 -7.75 -20.62 8.17
CA PRO A 317 -7.37 -21.90 8.78
C PRO A 317 -5.95 -21.86 9.36
N SER A 318 -5.71 -21.26 10.57
CA SER A 318 -4.71 -21.61 11.60
C SER A 318 -3.32 -21.83 11.00
N GLY A 319 -2.84 -21.15 9.80
CA GLY A 319 -1.50 -21.69 9.44
C GLY A 319 -0.65 -20.60 8.77
N THR A 320 -0.83 -19.12 8.84
CA THR A 320 0.21 -18.32 8.13
C THR A 320 0.92 -17.41 9.14
N ARG A 321 0.51 -17.29 10.42
CA ARG A 321 1.22 -16.36 11.35
C ARG A 321 2.10 -17.17 12.31
N ARG A 322 1.85 -18.52 12.40
CA ARG A 322 2.52 -19.33 13.44
C ARG A 322 4.02 -19.41 13.19
N TYR A 323 4.42 -19.38 11.90
CA TYR A 323 5.85 -19.65 11.63
C TYR A 323 6.60 -18.34 11.41
N LYS A 324 5.92 -17.18 11.77
CA LYS A 324 6.56 -15.86 11.56
C LYS A 324 7.46 -15.53 12.77
N PRO A 325 8.72 -14.95 12.43
CA PRO A 325 9.63 -14.64 13.53
C PRO A 325 9.26 -13.32 14.23
N PRO A 326 9.70 -13.04 15.43
CA PRO A 326 9.32 -11.87 16.23
C PRO A 326 9.85 -10.56 15.61
N GLU A 327 10.96 -10.54 14.83
CA GLU A 327 11.54 -9.30 14.26
C GLU A 327 10.61 -8.69 13.20
N VAL A 328 9.63 -9.40 12.67
CA VAL A 328 8.65 -8.85 11.70
C VAL A 328 7.79 -7.78 12.40
N GLU A 329 7.57 -7.83 13.68
CA GLU A 329 6.70 -6.88 14.40
C GLU A 329 7.52 -5.70 14.96
N GLU A 330 8.82 -5.93 15.32
CA GLU A 330 9.72 -4.87 15.83
C GLU A 330 10.11 -3.89 14.72
N GLN A 331 10.11 -4.35 13.50
CA GLN A 331 10.50 -3.51 12.35
C GLN A 331 9.28 -3.09 11.54
N ARG A 332 8.03 -3.38 12.20
CA ARG A 332 6.75 -2.99 11.61
C ARG A 332 6.59 -1.46 11.61
N GLY A 333 6.69 -0.83 10.29
CA GLY A 333 6.46 0.63 10.22
C GLY A 333 7.75 1.39 9.92
N GLU A 334 8.91 0.61 9.78
CA GLU A 334 10.22 1.28 9.61
C GLU A 334 10.77 1.01 8.21
N GLY A 335 9.87 0.36 7.15
CA GLY A 335 10.29 0.27 5.73
C GLY A 335 11.65 -0.42 5.58
N GLN A 336 12.22 -1.29 6.59
CA GLN A 336 13.56 -1.90 6.46
C GLN A 336 13.44 -3.29 5.80
N PRO A 337 14.46 -3.71 4.80
CA PRO A 337 14.54 -5.04 4.18
C PRO A 337 14.70 -6.16 5.23
N ARG A 338 13.81 -7.15 5.15
CA ARG A 338 13.75 -8.23 6.15
C ARG A 338 14.87 -9.24 5.88
N SER A 339 15.47 -9.82 7.02
CA SER A 339 16.66 -10.68 6.96
C SER A 339 16.30 -12.07 6.43
N ARG A 340 17.18 -12.78 5.72
CA ARG A 340 16.97 -14.18 5.27
C ARG A 340 16.89 -15.13 6.46
N GLN A 341 17.34 -14.59 7.62
CA GLN A 341 17.22 -15.38 8.85
C GLN A 341 15.76 -15.54 9.29
N TYR A 342 14.91 -14.87 8.49
CA TYR A 342 13.47 -15.11 8.59
C TYR A 342 13.12 -16.58 8.28
N ASP A 343 13.58 -17.07 7.16
CA ASP A 343 13.28 -18.45 6.72
C ASP A 343 13.88 -19.48 7.69
N VAL A 344 14.99 -19.09 8.42
CA VAL A 344 15.63 -20.04 9.36
C VAL A 344 14.76 -20.20 10.61
N TRP A 345 14.09 -19.09 11.08
CA TRP A 345 13.12 -19.22 12.19
C TRP A 345 11.96 -20.13 11.78
N SER A 346 11.43 -19.85 10.56
CA SER A 346 10.28 -20.67 10.12
C SER A 346 10.68 -22.15 10.03
N PHE A 347 11.90 -22.40 9.53
CA PHE A 347 12.39 -23.79 9.42
C PHE A 347 12.54 -24.40 10.81
N GLY A 348 12.95 -23.59 11.83
CA GLY A 348 13.05 -24.07 13.23
C GLY A 348 11.69 -24.47 13.81
N CYS A 349 10.68 -23.66 13.55
CA CYS A 349 9.32 -24.00 14.01
C CYS A 349 8.86 -25.34 13.42
N ILE A 350 9.12 -25.56 12.12
CA ILE A 350 8.64 -26.79 11.43
C ILE A 350 9.40 -28.00 11.97
N LEU A 351 10.73 -27.81 12.28
CA LEU A 351 11.52 -28.95 12.81
C LEU A 351 11.07 -29.32 14.22
N LEU A 352 10.71 -28.28 15.02
CA LEU A 352 10.18 -28.62 16.36
C LEU A 352 8.86 -29.37 16.28
N GLU A 353 8.01 -28.98 15.39
CA GLU A 353 6.74 -29.72 15.22
C GLU A 353 7.00 -31.16 14.73
N LEU A 354 8.01 -31.22 13.82
CA LEU A 354 8.38 -32.58 13.37
C LEU A 354 8.84 -33.43 14.56
N LEU A 355 9.62 -32.80 15.43
CA LEU A 355 10.14 -33.54 16.60
C LEU A 355 9.01 -33.95 17.54
N VAL A 356 8.07 -33.09 17.80
CA VAL A 356 6.92 -33.45 18.66
C VAL A 356 6.12 -34.59 18.03
N TRP A 357 5.95 -34.55 16.75
CA TRP A 357 5.17 -35.61 16.07
C TRP A 357 5.96 -36.94 16.10
N LEU A 358 7.27 -36.87 15.90
CA LEU A 358 8.04 -38.13 15.79
C LEU A 358 8.17 -38.79 17.17
N VAL A 359 8.25 -37.94 18.25
CA VAL A 359 8.60 -38.59 19.54
C VAL A 359 7.31 -38.83 20.34
N CYS A 360 6.21 -38.17 19.91
CA CYS A 360 4.94 -38.41 20.64
C CYS A 360 3.90 -38.99 19.67
N ASP A 361 3.11 -38.11 19.02
CA ASP A 361 2.13 -38.54 18.01
C ASP A 361 1.38 -37.32 17.46
N TYR A 362 0.50 -37.64 16.50
CA TYR A 362 -0.14 -36.51 15.78
C TYR A 362 -1.06 -35.73 16.72
N SER A 363 -1.72 -36.47 17.62
CA SER A 363 -2.58 -35.77 18.59
C SER A 363 -1.77 -34.79 19.45
N ALA A 364 -0.61 -35.19 19.83
CA ALA A 364 0.28 -34.27 20.61
C ALA A 364 0.65 -33.04 19.79
N LEU A 365 1.02 -33.26 18.57
CA LEU A 365 1.31 -32.10 17.70
C LEU A 365 0.12 -31.14 17.64
N GLU A 366 -1.14 -31.68 17.62
CA GLU A 366 -2.33 -30.78 17.58
C GLU A 366 -2.46 -30.01 18.90
N GLN A 367 -2.12 -30.79 19.93
CA GLN A 367 -2.20 -30.11 21.24
C GLN A 367 -1.12 -29.03 21.36
N PHE A 368 0.06 -29.42 20.94
CA PHE A 368 1.13 -28.42 20.92
C PHE A 368 0.72 -27.19 20.11
N ARG A 369 0.10 -27.36 18.93
CA ARG A 369 -0.31 -26.21 18.09
C ARG A 369 -1.38 -25.39 18.79
N LYS A 370 -2.22 -26.02 19.59
CA LYS A 370 -3.30 -25.30 20.29
C LYS A 370 -2.73 -24.50 21.46
N GLY A 371 -1.63 -25.00 22.07
CA GLY A 371 -1.05 -24.40 23.28
C GLY A 371 -0.22 -23.15 22.96
N THR A 372 0.18 -22.74 21.76
CA THR A 372 1.07 -21.62 21.44
C THR A 372 0.28 -20.46 20.84
N SER A 373 -1.21 -20.44 20.91
CA SER A 373 -2.17 -19.36 20.60
C SER A 373 -1.81 -18.66 19.29
N GLY A 374 -1.02 -19.41 18.28
CA GLY A 374 -0.94 -18.84 16.91
C GLY A 374 0.46 -18.33 16.60
N TYR A 375 1.60 -18.08 17.66
CA TYR A 375 3.01 -17.74 17.38
C TYR A 375 3.94 -18.60 18.26
N PHE A 376 5.19 -18.76 17.79
CA PHE A 376 6.20 -19.46 18.62
C PHE A 376 6.93 -18.46 19.53
N TRP A 377 6.39 -17.19 19.50
CA TRP A 377 6.99 -16.15 20.37
C TRP A 377 5.88 -15.25 20.91
N ARG A 378 6.15 -14.49 21.87
CA ARG A 378 5.09 -13.59 22.42
C ARG A 378 5.63 -12.17 22.48
N GLU A 379 4.63 -11.19 22.54
CA GLU A 379 4.93 -9.74 22.54
C GLU A 379 5.38 -9.29 23.94
N PRO A 380 6.30 -8.33 23.93
CA PRO A 380 6.75 -7.84 25.24
C PRO A 380 5.61 -7.19 26.02
N LYS A 381 5.40 -7.58 27.33
CA LYS A 381 4.44 -6.90 28.25
C LYS A 381 4.77 -5.41 28.37
N ALA A 382 3.81 -4.48 28.15
CA ALA A 382 3.82 -3.00 28.24
C ALA A 382 5.01 -2.49 29.05
N ASP A 383 5.89 -3.35 29.55
CA ASP A 383 7.00 -2.93 30.43
C ASP A 383 8.33 -2.86 29.67
N GLY A 384 8.31 -2.95 28.20
CA GLY A 384 9.59 -2.64 27.54
C GLY A 384 10.51 -3.87 27.49
N LYS A 385 10.11 -5.19 27.80
CA LYS A 385 10.97 -6.39 27.70
C LYS A 385 11.00 -6.90 26.24
N PRO A 386 12.29 -7.43 25.72
CA PRO A 386 12.50 -7.93 24.35
C PRO A 386 11.63 -9.17 24.04
N TYR A 387 11.25 -9.24 22.75
CA TYR A 387 10.53 -10.47 22.33
C TYR A 387 11.26 -11.72 22.85
N GLU A 388 10.39 -12.67 23.26
CA GLU A 388 10.98 -13.95 23.70
C GLU A 388 10.23 -15.13 23.08
N VAL A 389 10.93 -16.24 23.08
CA VAL A 389 10.24 -17.44 22.60
C VAL A 389 9.09 -17.79 23.56
N HIS A 390 7.98 -18.19 23.01
CA HIS A 390 6.75 -18.49 23.78
C HIS A 390 7.06 -19.44 24.94
N LYS A 391 6.52 -19.13 26.13
CA LYS A 391 6.82 -19.90 27.37
C LYS A 391 6.42 -21.37 27.21
N TYR A 392 5.25 -21.50 26.56
CA TYR A 392 4.81 -22.88 26.32
C TYR A 392 5.82 -23.65 25.45
N VAL A 393 6.38 -22.96 24.44
CA VAL A 393 7.39 -23.59 23.56
C VAL A 393 8.66 -23.91 24.36
N VAL A 394 9.05 -22.98 25.24
CA VAL A 394 10.26 -23.21 26.06
C VAL A 394 10.02 -24.38 27.01
N LEU A 395 8.79 -24.45 27.51
CA LEU A 395 8.48 -25.56 28.44
C LEU A 395 8.53 -26.91 27.70
N VAL A 396 7.97 -26.94 26.57
CA VAL A 396 7.95 -28.21 25.81
C VAL A 396 9.39 -28.60 25.43
N MET A 397 10.24 -27.54 24.96
CA MET A 397 11.63 -27.90 24.61
C MET A 397 12.38 -28.39 25.86
N GLY A 398 12.01 -27.78 27.02
CA GLY A 398 12.64 -28.25 28.29
C GLY A 398 12.23 -29.69 28.61
N TRP A 399 10.96 -29.92 28.46
CA TRP A 399 10.47 -31.29 28.70
C TRP A 399 11.10 -32.29 27.73
N LEU A 400 11.18 -31.94 26.45
CA LEU A 400 11.80 -32.87 25.48
C LEU A 400 13.27 -33.08 25.81
N ASP A 401 13.92 -32.01 26.29
CA ASP A 401 15.35 -32.12 26.62
C ASP A 401 15.57 -33.14 27.75
N GLN A 402 14.63 -33.24 28.69
CA GLN A 402 14.77 -34.17 29.83
C GLN A 402 14.43 -35.60 29.40
N GLN A 403 13.59 -35.66 28.40
CA GLN A 403 13.09 -37.03 28.08
C GLN A 403 13.96 -37.67 26.99
N LEU A 404 14.57 -36.80 26.18
CA LEU A 404 15.28 -37.40 25.03
C LEU A 404 16.68 -37.84 25.48
N GLU A 405 17.14 -39.02 24.99
CA GLU A 405 18.43 -39.60 25.41
C GLU A 405 19.60 -38.83 24.78
N ALA A 406 20.62 -38.64 25.66
CA ALA A 406 21.84 -37.96 25.15
C ALA A 406 22.51 -38.80 24.04
N GLY A 407 22.94 -38.11 22.97
CA GLY A 407 23.63 -38.83 21.87
C GLY A 407 22.66 -39.40 20.85
N SER A 408 21.29 -39.09 20.99
CA SER A 408 20.30 -39.51 19.96
C SER A 408 20.09 -38.40 18.92
N ALA A 409 19.59 -38.87 17.75
CA ALA A 409 19.33 -37.88 16.67
C ALA A 409 18.29 -36.84 17.09
N TYR A 410 17.32 -37.23 17.89
CA TYR A 410 16.21 -36.34 18.32
C TYR A 410 16.73 -35.26 19.27
N LYS A 411 17.69 -35.69 20.18
CA LYS A 411 18.28 -34.69 21.09
C LYS A 411 19.19 -33.72 20.33
N ASP A 412 19.87 -34.20 19.36
CA ASP A 412 20.74 -33.30 18.57
C ASP A 412 19.91 -32.31 17.75
N ILE A 413 18.80 -32.82 17.22
CA ILE A 413 17.92 -31.90 16.46
C ILE A 413 17.34 -30.84 17.42
N LEU A 414 16.98 -31.27 18.67
CA LEU A 414 16.46 -30.30 19.66
C LEU A 414 17.53 -29.27 20.03
N ARG A 415 18.79 -29.70 20.12
CA ARG A 415 19.87 -28.75 20.46
C ARG A 415 20.05 -27.73 19.32
N LEU A 416 19.95 -28.31 18.10
CA LEU A 416 20.06 -27.40 16.95
C LEU A 416 18.94 -26.35 16.96
N ILE A 417 17.70 -26.77 17.29
CA ILE A 417 16.54 -25.84 17.30
C ILE A 417 16.74 -24.78 18.39
N ARG A 418 17.26 -25.14 19.55
CA ARG A 418 17.35 -24.23 20.72
C ARG A 418 18.55 -23.29 20.57
N GLY A 419 19.52 -23.78 19.95
CA GLY A 419 20.80 -23.02 20.05
C GLY A 419 21.06 -22.22 18.78
N LYS A 420 20.24 -22.63 17.71
CA LYS A 420 20.73 -21.96 16.48
C LYS A 420 19.55 -21.51 15.62
N LEU A 421 18.27 -22.13 15.78
CA LEU A 421 17.17 -21.80 14.85
C LEU A 421 16.15 -20.90 15.54
N LEU A 422 15.71 -21.19 16.80
CA LEU A 422 14.65 -20.38 17.46
C LEU A 422 15.31 -19.41 18.43
N ILE A 423 16.12 -18.51 17.83
CA ILE A 423 16.80 -17.42 18.56
C ILE A 423 16.24 -16.08 18.09
N VAL A 424 15.89 -15.19 19.05
CA VAL A 424 15.12 -13.97 18.69
C VAL A 424 16.08 -12.92 18.11
N PRO A 425 17.23 -12.84 18.55
CA PRO A 425 18.08 -11.80 17.95
C PRO A 425 18.64 -12.25 16.58
N VAL A 426 18.61 -11.24 15.63
CA VAL A 426 19.14 -11.56 14.28
C VAL A 426 20.33 -10.62 14.01
N SER A 427 21.25 -11.10 13.28
CA SER A 427 22.46 -10.31 13.01
C SER A 427 22.17 -9.13 12.08
N SER A 428 22.57 -7.92 12.43
CA SER A 428 22.39 -6.70 11.61
C SER A 428 23.29 -6.72 10.38
N ASP A 429 24.28 -7.66 10.35
CA ASP A 429 25.17 -7.90 9.19
C ASP A 429 25.16 -9.40 8.82
N TYR A 430 24.22 -9.75 7.82
CA TYR A 430 23.98 -11.16 7.44
C TYR A 430 25.27 -11.84 6.96
N GLU A 431 26.34 -11.00 6.43
CA GLU A 431 27.55 -11.59 5.78
C GLU A 431 28.62 -11.89 6.82
N LYS A 432 28.41 -11.51 8.11
CA LYS A 432 29.42 -11.81 9.15
C LYS A 432 29.04 -13.11 9.87
N ALA A 433 30.12 -13.90 10.20
CA ALA A 433 29.86 -15.16 10.93
C ALA A 433 28.94 -14.91 12.15
N SER A 434 27.91 -15.85 12.29
CA SER A 434 26.90 -15.73 13.36
C SER A 434 27.56 -15.84 14.73
N VAL A 435 27.47 -14.79 15.58
CA VAL A 435 27.93 -14.85 17.00
C VAL A 435 26.93 -15.69 17.82
N LYS A 436 27.46 -16.50 18.75
CA LYS A 436 26.67 -17.44 19.57
C LYS A 436 25.31 -16.84 19.98
N GLU A 437 25.11 -15.54 19.96
CA GLU A 437 23.90 -14.92 20.54
C GLU A 437 22.87 -14.61 19.45
N TYR A 438 23.23 -14.95 18.04
CA TYR A 438 22.28 -14.59 16.97
C TYR A 438 21.85 -15.88 16.23
N ARG A 439 20.69 -15.61 15.70
CA ARG A 439 20.18 -16.73 14.88
C ARG A 439 21.11 -17.02 13.69
N HIS A 440 21.35 -18.36 13.45
CA HIS A 440 22.35 -18.72 12.42
C HIS A 440 21.72 -18.69 11.03
N LYS A 441 22.66 -18.84 9.97
CA LYS A 441 22.22 -18.84 8.56
C LYS A 441 22.05 -20.28 8.06
N ALA A 442 21.29 -20.34 6.96
CA ALA A 442 21.03 -21.69 6.42
C ALA A 442 22.34 -22.39 6.05
N SER A 443 23.39 -21.65 5.55
CA SER A 443 24.67 -22.27 5.15
C SER A 443 25.43 -22.84 6.35
N GLU A 444 25.09 -22.35 7.54
CA GLU A 444 25.74 -22.88 8.77
C GLU A 444 24.93 -24.04 9.36
N ILE A 445 23.60 -24.05 9.07
CA ILE A 445 22.71 -25.08 9.64
C ILE A 445 22.80 -26.35 8.80
N HIS A 446 23.01 -26.19 7.48
CA HIS A 446 22.92 -27.35 6.57
C HIS A 446 23.98 -28.41 6.92
N PRO A 447 25.26 -28.06 7.14
CA PRO A 447 26.26 -29.09 7.45
C PRO A 447 25.95 -29.79 8.78
N ILE A 448 25.40 -29.05 9.76
CA ILE A 448 25.07 -29.69 11.05
C ILE A 448 23.95 -30.72 10.84
N LEU A 449 22.89 -30.33 10.14
CA LEU A 449 21.78 -31.27 9.89
C LEU A 449 22.24 -32.44 9.03
N GLN A 450 23.15 -32.13 8.06
CA GLN A 450 23.72 -33.22 7.24
C GLN A 450 24.49 -34.21 8.12
N ASP A 451 25.22 -33.74 9.04
CA ASP A 451 25.96 -34.62 9.97
C ASP A 451 24.99 -35.49 10.79
N ILE A 452 23.94 -34.88 11.33
CA ILE A 452 22.93 -35.66 12.07
C ILE A 452 22.34 -36.76 11.17
N TYR A 453 22.05 -36.43 9.93
CA TYR A 453 21.49 -37.42 9.00
C TYR A 453 22.49 -38.55 8.73
N GLU A 454 23.76 -38.21 8.51
CA GLU A 454 24.76 -39.25 8.22
C GLU A 454 24.96 -40.18 9.43
N ARG A 455 24.99 -39.64 10.61
CA ARG A 455 25.13 -40.48 11.82
C ARG A 455 23.89 -41.36 12.02
N SER A 456 22.72 -40.81 11.62
CA SER A 456 21.47 -41.62 11.76
C SER A 456 21.50 -42.83 10.82
N GLN A 457 22.35 -42.74 9.74
CA GLN A 457 22.44 -43.89 8.80
C GLN A 457 23.40 -44.95 9.34
N ASP A 458 24.37 -44.53 10.09
CA ASP A 458 25.55 -45.40 10.37
C ASP A 458 25.43 -46.00 11.77
N ARG A 459 24.63 -45.41 12.67
CA ARG A 459 24.63 -45.88 14.08
C ARG A 459 23.23 -46.42 14.42
N GLU A 460 23.08 -47.70 14.50
CA GLU A 460 21.80 -48.42 14.65
C GLU A 460 21.06 -47.98 15.93
N GLY A 461 21.75 -47.29 16.98
CA GLY A 461 21.12 -46.87 18.26
C GLY A 461 20.83 -45.36 18.28
N TYR A 462 21.26 -44.65 17.22
CA TYR A 462 21.14 -43.18 17.18
C TYR A 462 19.69 -42.74 16.92
N LEU A 463 18.86 -43.66 16.30
CA LEU A 463 17.45 -43.29 16.05
C LEU A 463 16.53 -44.08 16.98
N LYS A 464 17.17 -44.67 18.00
CA LYS A 464 16.31 -45.47 18.89
C LYS A 464 15.52 -44.55 19.84
N MET A 465 14.13 -44.72 19.71
CA MET A 465 13.36 -43.90 20.68
C MET A 465 12.05 -44.61 21.02
N SER A 466 11.62 -44.45 22.31
CA SER A 466 10.28 -44.92 22.71
C SER A 466 9.28 -43.75 22.70
N LYS A 467 8.10 -44.17 22.11
CA LYS A 467 7.04 -43.13 22.05
C LYS A 467 6.82 -42.50 23.43
N LEU A 468 6.88 -41.18 23.42
CA LEU A 468 6.66 -40.45 24.70
C LEU A 468 5.20 -40.02 24.83
N THR A 469 4.78 -40.01 26.13
CA THR A 469 3.42 -39.47 26.37
C THR A 469 3.50 -37.96 26.62
N TYR A 470 2.70 -37.30 25.72
CA TYR A 470 2.72 -35.83 25.83
C TYR A 470 2.00 -35.36 27.11
N PRO A 471 2.68 -34.59 27.94
CA PRO A 471 2.09 -34.21 29.23
C PRO A 471 1.01 -33.13 29.07
N SER A 472 -0.03 -33.10 30.05
CA SER A 472 -1.03 -31.99 30.10
C SER A 472 -0.42 -30.78 30.82
N PHE A 473 -0.20 -29.81 30.07
CA PHE A 473 0.43 -28.60 30.66
C PHE A 473 -0.64 -27.69 31.22
N ALA A 474 -2.02 -28.14 31.80
CA ALA A 474 -3.24 -27.43 32.23
C ALA A 474 -3.00 -26.82 33.62
N GLN A 475 -2.58 -25.42 33.83
CA GLN A 475 -2.76 -24.46 34.93
C GLN A 475 -1.40 -24.17 35.60
N ALA A 476 -0.40 -23.64 35.01
CA ALA A 476 0.64 -23.02 35.88
C ALA A 476 0.33 -21.53 36.09
N LYS A 477 -0.86 -21.16 36.74
CA LYS A 477 -1.01 -20.07 37.74
C LYS A 477 0.19 -20.02 38.69
N GLU A 478 1.11 -19.00 38.46
CA GLU A 478 1.81 -18.04 39.34
C GLU A 478 2.50 -18.76 40.51
N SER A 479 3.74 -19.35 40.23
CA SER A 479 4.88 -19.27 41.17
C SER A 479 5.88 -20.39 40.84
N ALA A 480 6.72 -20.25 39.69
CA ALA A 480 8.00 -21.01 39.79
C ALA A 480 9.15 -20.14 39.28
N LYS A 481 9.75 -19.26 40.08
CA LYS A 481 11.18 -18.87 40.09
C LYS A 481 12.07 -19.98 39.51
N ILE A 482 12.15 -20.05 38.16
CA ILE A 482 13.26 -20.81 37.53
C ILE A 482 13.99 -19.87 36.56
N GLY A 483 15.05 -19.10 36.97
CA GLY A 483 16.50 -18.94 36.68
C GLY A 483 16.84 -19.39 35.25
N GLY A 484 17.07 -18.44 34.27
CA GLY A 484 18.46 -18.13 33.85
C GLY A 484 18.57 -18.13 32.31
N ASN A 485 18.50 -17.00 31.65
CA ASN A 485 19.72 -16.52 30.96
C ASN A 485 20.78 -17.62 30.83
N LEU A 486 20.77 -18.35 29.76
CA LEU A 486 21.98 -19.15 29.42
C LEU A 486 23.03 -18.27 28.74
N ALA A 487 23.79 -17.34 29.43
CA ALA A 487 25.22 -17.22 29.08
C ALA A 487 26.09 -17.76 30.22
N PRO A 488 27.41 -18.39 29.83
CA PRO A 488 28.44 -19.06 30.61
C PRO A 488 29.17 -18.10 31.55
N PRO A 489 29.76 -18.71 32.82
CA PRO A 489 30.31 -18.22 34.08
C PRO A 489 31.62 -17.45 33.88
N GLU A 490 31.76 -16.18 34.66
CA GLU A 490 32.52 -15.46 35.71
C GLU A 490 33.68 -14.69 35.08
N GLN A 491 33.88 -13.28 35.41
CA GLN A 491 34.48 -12.28 36.32
C GLN A 491 35.54 -11.46 35.57
N ARG A 492 35.41 -10.09 35.60
CA ARG A 492 36.15 -9.06 36.37
C ARG A 492 35.93 -7.69 35.71
N ASP A 493 35.32 -6.72 36.47
CA ASP A 493 35.49 -5.47 37.24
C ASP A 493 35.27 -4.26 36.34
N LEU A 494 34.33 -3.42 36.71
CA LEU A 494 33.81 -2.16 37.25
C LEU A 494 33.75 -1.10 36.16
N PRO A 495 33.01 0.15 36.39
CA PRO A 495 31.80 0.80 36.93
C PRO A 495 31.18 1.78 35.93
N LYS A 496 29.85 1.80 35.89
CA LYS A 496 28.64 2.62 35.68
C LYS A 496 28.96 4.11 35.58
N PRO A 497 27.97 5.06 35.07
CA PRO A 497 26.60 5.37 35.50
C PRO A 497 25.75 5.98 34.39
N ILE A 498 24.46 5.65 34.30
CA ILE A 498 23.03 6.00 34.29
C ILE A 498 22.85 7.43 33.79
N PRO A 499 21.54 7.82 33.36
CA PRO A 499 20.20 7.40 32.90
C PRO A 499 19.42 8.54 32.25
N GLU A 500 18.51 8.26 31.22
CA GLU A 500 17.06 8.44 31.45
C GLU A 500 16.43 9.19 30.26
N ARG A 501 15.41 8.62 29.60
CA ARG A 501 13.94 8.75 29.69
C ARG A 501 13.40 9.53 28.48
N ARG A 502 12.61 8.86 27.61
CA ARG A 502 11.36 8.80 26.83
C ARG A 502 10.69 10.17 26.74
N PRO A 503 9.66 10.22 25.92
CA PRO A 503 8.94 10.06 24.64
C PRO A 503 7.99 11.23 24.37
N ALA A 504 7.62 11.41 23.10
CA ALA A 504 6.61 11.50 22.03
C ALA A 504 5.61 12.62 22.32
N PRO A 505 4.63 12.88 21.34
CA PRO A 505 3.99 12.91 20.03
C PRO A 505 2.99 14.06 19.89
N THR A 506 2.45 14.28 18.77
CA THR A 506 1.62 14.80 17.68
C THR A 506 0.31 15.38 18.19
N PRO A 507 -0.77 15.96 17.32
CA PRO A 507 -1.49 15.65 16.09
C PRO A 507 -2.30 16.84 15.57
N VAL A 508 -3.07 16.77 14.28
CA VAL A 508 -4.22 16.42 13.47
C VAL A 508 -4.90 17.72 12.96
N ASP A 509 -5.92 17.67 11.98
CA ASP A 509 -7.08 17.40 11.12
C ASP A 509 -7.74 18.74 10.72
N GLU A 510 -8.77 18.79 9.56
CA GLU A 510 -9.87 18.57 8.61
C GLU A 510 -10.52 19.91 8.25
N PHE A 511 -11.31 20.10 6.76
CA PHE A 511 -12.30 19.99 5.68
C PHE A 511 -12.65 21.36 5.12
N PRO A 512 -14.11 21.63 4.21
CA PRO A 512 -14.75 21.34 2.90
C PRO A 512 -15.17 22.60 2.18
N ALA A 513 -15.55 22.72 0.67
CA ALA A 513 -16.91 23.17 0.28
C ALA A 513 -17.06 23.05 -1.24
N GLU A 514 -18.53 22.76 -1.92
CA GLU A 514 -19.60 23.14 -2.82
C GLU A 514 -19.14 23.94 -4.02
N GLN A 515 -19.64 23.69 -5.31
CA GLN A 515 -19.81 23.79 -6.79
C GLN A 515 -19.80 25.23 -7.26
N PRO A 516 -18.99 25.33 -8.50
CA PRO A 516 -19.68 26.28 -9.40
C PRO A 516 -19.46 25.94 -10.87
N PRO A 517 -20.12 26.86 -11.87
CA PRO A 517 -20.90 27.42 -12.96
C PRO A 517 -20.18 27.29 -14.31
N GLU A 518 -20.92 26.94 -15.46
CA GLU A 518 -21.31 26.95 -16.88
C GLU A 518 -20.70 28.15 -17.61
N ASN A 519 -19.47 27.83 -18.18
CA ASN A 519 -19.13 28.34 -19.53
C ASN A 519 -17.64 28.67 -19.61
N LEU A 520 -16.83 27.61 -19.95
CA LEU A 520 -15.61 27.99 -20.72
C LEU A 520 -15.16 26.80 -21.57
N THR A 521 -15.87 26.45 -22.61
CA THR A 521 -15.50 25.69 -23.83
C THR A 521 -14.48 26.49 -24.67
N ASP A 522 -13.17 26.39 -24.27
CA ASP A 522 -12.31 26.40 -25.48
C ASP A 522 -10.87 26.68 -25.07
N ILE A 523 -10.18 25.50 -24.63
CA ILE A 523 -8.80 25.17 -25.06
C ILE A 523 -8.32 23.98 -24.22
N ILE A 524 -8.75 22.67 -24.57
CA ILE A 524 -8.12 21.54 -23.82
C ILE A 524 -7.09 20.86 -24.74
N PRO A 525 -5.69 20.86 -24.51
CA PRO A 525 -4.77 19.80 -24.98
C PRO A 525 -5.06 18.47 -24.28
N GLN A 526 -5.75 17.42 -24.94
CA GLN A 526 -5.86 15.95 -24.78
C GLN A 526 -4.73 15.40 -23.90
N GLN A 527 -4.59 15.74 -22.53
CA GLN A 527 -3.76 15.05 -21.52
C GLN A 527 -4.65 14.19 -20.63
N SER A 528 -4.87 12.90 -20.87
CA SER A 528 -5.27 11.73 -20.06
C SER A 528 -5.09 11.98 -18.56
N SER A 529 -5.92 12.79 -17.92
CA SER A 529 -6.24 13.17 -16.53
C SER A 529 -6.22 11.95 -15.61
N ARG A 530 -4.93 11.39 -15.37
CA ARG A 530 -4.88 10.42 -14.25
C ARG A 530 -4.04 11.01 -13.11
N LEU A 531 -4.69 11.30 -11.88
CA LEU A 531 -4.10 11.68 -10.58
C LEU A 531 -2.92 10.75 -10.24
N ASN A 532 -1.69 11.24 -10.32
CA ASN A 532 -0.45 10.55 -9.88
C ASN A 532 0.10 11.16 -8.58
N ASP A 533 0.32 10.26 -7.60
CA ASP A 533 0.87 10.70 -6.30
C ASP A 533 2.39 10.91 -6.41
N ASP A 534 2.84 11.03 -7.65
CA ASP A 534 4.30 11.21 -7.77
C ASP A 534 4.70 12.69 -7.71
N TRP A 535 5.60 13.00 -6.82
CA TRP A 535 6.11 14.39 -6.77
C TRP A 535 7.17 14.60 -7.86
N THR A 536 6.90 15.72 -8.60
CA THR A 536 7.94 16.04 -9.60
C THR A 536 8.54 17.42 -9.27
N SER A 537 9.90 17.45 -9.27
CA SER A 537 10.59 18.74 -9.06
C SER A 537 10.83 19.44 -10.41
N VAL A 538 10.39 20.72 -10.46
CA VAL A 538 10.52 21.48 -11.72
C VAL A 538 11.36 22.75 -11.43
N SER A 539 12.39 22.91 -12.27
CA SER A 539 13.19 24.14 -12.07
C SER A 539 12.42 25.38 -12.55
N ASP A 540 12.45 26.49 -11.67
CA ASP A 540 11.80 27.77 -12.08
C ASP A 540 12.89 28.85 -12.22
N ASN A 541 13.68 28.67 -13.23
CA ASN A 541 14.86 29.54 -13.38
C ASN A 541 14.44 30.99 -13.69
N ASP A 542 13.26 31.16 -14.32
CA ASP A 542 12.81 32.54 -14.61
C ASP A 542 12.51 33.32 -13.31
N PHE A 543 11.75 32.60 -12.44
CA PHE A 543 11.47 33.28 -11.16
C PHE A 543 12.77 33.59 -10.40
N ALA A 544 13.62 32.57 -10.32
CA ALA A 544 14.88 32.73 -9.58
C ALA A 544 15.72 33.89 -10.14
N ALA A 545 15.80 34.02 -11.46
CA ALA A 545 16.56 35.12 -12.07
C ALA A 545 15.94 36.48 -11.73
N ASP A 546 14.64 36.56 -11.82
CA ASP A 546 13.95 37.83 -11.48
C ASP A 546 14.19 38.20 -10.02
N PHE A 547 14.07 37.16 -9.18
CA PHE A 547 14.22 37.45 -7.74
C PHE A 547 15.63 37.93 -7.44
N PHE A 548 16.64 37.26 -8.04
CA PHE A 548 18.03 37.68 -7.77
C PHE A 548 18.29 39.09 -8.33
N GLY A 549 17.74 39.43 -9.51
CA GLY A 549 17.85 40.81 -10.02
C GLY A 549 17.36 41.86 -9.00
N LYS A 550 16.42 41.48 -8.10
CA LYS A 550 15.81 42.46 -7.17
C LYS A 550 16.63 42.55 -5.88
N VAL A 551 17.05 41.44 -5.29
CA VAL A 551 17.66 41.42 -3.94
C VAL A 551 19.18 41.51 -4.07
N GLY A 552 19.67 41.51 -5.39
CA GLY A 552 21.14 41.55 -5.60
C GLY A 552 21.80 40.21 -5.27
N TRP A 553 22.54 39.60 -6.22
CA TRP A 553 23.18 38.27 -6.11
C TRP A 553 24.23 38.25 -4.99
N ASP A 554 24.81 39.35 -4.60
CA ASP A 554 25.87 39.45 -3.55
C ASP A 554 25.29 39.15 -2.16
N LEU A 555 24.06 39.36 -1.96
CA LEU A 555 23.38 39.08 -0.67
C LEU A 555 22.90 37.63 -0.61
N ALA A 556 22.81 36.95 -1.77
CA ALA A 556 22.40 35.53 -1.88
C ALA A 556 23.62 34.61 -1.87
N ARG A 557 24.96 35.22 -1.95
CA ARG A 557 26.25 34.50 -1.98
C ARG A 557 26.76 34.30 -0.54
N LEU A 558 26.10 33.49 0.30
CA LEU A 558 26.59 33.44 1.71
C LEU A 558 27.84 32.55 1.77
N ILE A 559 28.77 32.50 0.64
CA ILE A 559 29.98 31.72 1.01
C ILE A 559 31.20 32.63 0.87
N SER A 560 31.81 33.12 2.04
CA SER A 560 33.17 33.65 2.27
C SER A 560 34.23 32.80 1.56
N ARG A 561 34.85 33.30 0.38
CA ARG A 561 36.20 33.26 -0.22
C ARG A 561 37.13 32.32 0.54
N ALA A 562 37.14 30.85 0.22
CA ALA A 562 38.39 30.06 0.02
C ALA A 562 38.25 28.71 0.72
N VAL A 563 37.11 27.90 0.49
CA VAL A 563 37.37 26.55 1.07
C VAL A 563 37.71 25.60 -0.09
N THR A 564 38.98 25.38 -0.29
CA THR A 564 39.46 24.37 -1.25
C THR A 564 38.74 23.03 -1.04
N THR A 565 37.84 22.61 -2.11
CA THR A 565 37.12 21.32 -2.09
C THR A 565 38.11 20.17 -2.39
N ARG A 566 38.12 19.22 -1.46
CA ARG A 566 38.94 18.00 -1.71
C ARG A 566 38.14 16.96 -2.50
N LEU A 567 38.62 16.68 -3.71
CA LEU A 567 37.84 15.70 -4.52
C LEU A 567 38.74 14.52 -4.88
N CYS A 568 38.20 13.28 -4.93
CA CYS A 568 38.97 12.11 -5.38
C CYS A 568 39.17 12.14 -6.90
N GLY A 569 40.13 11.29 -7.41
CA GLY A 569 40.49 11.26 -8.86
C GLY A 569 39.25 11.11 -9.75
N SER A 570 38.23 10.37 -9.29
CA SER A 570 36.98 10.15 -10.06
C SER A 570 36.09 11.40 -10.05
N CYS A 571 36.07 12.13 -8.90
CA CYS A 571 35.20 13.32 -8.77
C CYS A 571 35.90 14.57 -9.32
N ASN A 572 37.35 14.39 -9.53
CA ASN A 572 38.16 15.55 -9.97
C ASN A 572 38.45 15.45 -11.48
N SER A 573 38.29 14.25 -12.15
CA SER A 573 38.67 14.02 -13.56
C SER A 573 37.65 14.67 -14.51
N SER A 574 36.98 15.96 -14.46
CA SER A 574 35.67 16.32 -15.04
C SER A 574 35.89 17.15 -16.31
N ASN A 575 36.29 16.49 -17.46
CA ASN A 575 35.61 16.91 -18.71
C ASN A 575 34.47 15.95 -19.06
N SER A 576 33.83 14.96 -18.16
CA SER A 576 32.81 14.04 -18.74
C SER A 576 31.57 14.02 -17.86
N GLN A 577 30.36 14.61 -18.36
CA GLN A 577 28.98 14.23 -17.98
C GLN A 577 28.70 12.75 -18.30
N PRO A 578 28.30 12.11 -16.85
CA PRO A 578 27.68 12.47 -15.56
C PRO A 578 28.72 12.54 -14.43
N ILE A 579 28.37 13.55 -13.20
CA ILE A 579 29.28 13.87 -12.06
C ILE A 579 29.58 12.58 -11.28
N PHE A 580 28.65 11.56 -11.29
CA PHE A 580 28.91 10.28 -10.61
C PHE A 580 28.77 9.14 -11.61
N GLU A 581 29.47 8.03 -11.29
CA GLU A 581 29.27 6.80 -12.10
C GLU A 581 27.84 6.26 -11.94
N ARG A 582 27.33 5.73 -13.08
CA ARG A 582 25.94 5.21 -13.09
C ARG A 582 25.76 4.14 -12.00
N PHE A 583 26.75 3.37 -11.74
CA PHE A 583 26.68 2.34 -10.67
C PHE A 583 27.75 2.63 -9.62
N CYS A 584 27.22 2.74 -8.42
CA CYS A 584 28.15 3.12 -7.34
C CYS A 584 28.04 2.10 -6.20
N GLU A 585 29.23 1.51 -5.90
CA GLU A 585 29.26 0.61 -4.71
C GLU A 585 29.36 1.45 -3.42
N VAL A 586 28.42 1.15 -2.48
CA VAL A 586 28.28 2.02 -1.29
C VAL A 586 29.55 1.91 -0.44
N ALA A 587 30.26 0.71 -0.43
CA ALA A 587 31.51 0.57 0.35
C ALA A 587 32.62 1.47 -0.21
N PHE A 588 32.69 1.53 -1.54
CA PHE A 588 33.72 2.41 -2.16
C PHE A 588 33.38 3.89 -1.94
N LEU A 589 32.10 4.15 -2.04
CA LEU A 589 31.67 5.54 -1.78
C LEU A 589 32.02 5.95 -0.34
N GLN A 590 31.82 5.01 0.68
CA GLN A 590 32.12 5.35 2.09
C GLN A 590 33.63 5.53 2.28
N ALA A 591 34.39 4.69 1.60
CA ALA A 591 35.85 4.81 1.70
C ALA A 591 36.34 6.14 1.11
N ARG A 592 35.73 6.51 -0.02
CA ARG A 592 36.15 7.76 -0.69
C ARG A 592 35.68 8.99 0.08
N ALA A 593 34.50 8.80 0.81
CA ALA A 593 33.90 9.95 1.53
C ALA A 593 34.84 10.48 2.60
N GLN A 594 35.87 9.65 3.01
CA GLN A 594 36.82 10.11 4.04
C GLN A 594 37.80 11.15 3.47
N HIS A 595 37.90 11.17 2.19
CA HIS A 595 38.90 12.14 1.69
C HIS A 595 38.36 12.88 0.47
N CYS A 596 36.95 12.72 0.12
CA CYS A 596 36.31 13.43 -0.99
C CYS A 596 35.02 14.09 -0.47
N ASP A 597 35.02 15.41 -0.58
CA ASP A 597 33.87 16.18 -0.07
C ASP A 597 32.58 15.87 -0.86
N LEU A 598 32.57 15.62 -2.21
CA LEU A 598 31.37 15.30 -3.00
C LEU A 598 30.85 13.90 -2.66
N CYS A 599 31.78 12.91 -2.47
CA CYS A 599 31.34 11.56 -2.05
C CYS A 599 30.75 11.62 -0.63
N SER A 600 31.32 12.45 0.26
CA SER A 600 30.76 12.63 1.62
C SER A 600 29.35 13.23 1.56
N LEU A 601 29.22 14.20 0.61
CA LEU A 601 27.88 14.82 0.46
C LEU A 601 26.85 13.79 -0.03
N LEU A 602 27.14 12.95 -1.04
CA LEU A 602 26.22 11.90 -1.53
C LEU A 602 25.90 10.90 -0.41
N GLN A 603 26.89 10.57 0.44
CA GLN A 603 26.62 9.67 1.59
C GLN A 603 25.66 10.33 2.59
N GLU A 604 25.95 11.55 2.85
CA GLU A 604 25.03 12.30 3.72
C GLU A 604 23.60 12.31 3.16
N ALA A 605 23.50 12.52 1.84
CA ALA A 605 22.14 12.57 1.22
C ALA A 605 21.47 11.20 1.34
N LEU A 606 22.17 10.15 1.20
CA LEU A 606 21.58 8.79 1.35
C LEU A 606 21.10 8.58 2.79
N GLU A 607 21.92 9.08 3.77
CA GLU A 607 21.50 8.94 5.18
C GLU A 607 20.28 9.81 5.47
N TYR A 608 20.43 11.06 4.86
CA TYR A 608 19.30 11.99 5.07
C TYR A 608 17.99 11.39 4.55
N LYS A 609 18.00 10.54 3.47
CA LYS A 609 16.75 10.00 2.88
C LYS A 609 16.47 8.61 3.47
N GLY A 610 17.28 8.27 4.47
CA GLY A 610 17.01 7.02 5.22
C GLY A 610 17.24 5.79 4.32
N ILE A 611 18.08 5.89 3.25
CA ILE A 611 18.31 4.78 2.31
C ILE A 611 19.47 3.92 2.88
N LYS A 612 19.05 2.65 3.31
CA LYS A 612 20.06 1.70 3.85
C LYS A 612 20.83 1.05 2.70
N ALA A 613 21.94 1.71 2.21
CA ALA A 613 22.65 1.59 0.91
C ALA A 613 22.91 0.10 0.58
N PRO A 614 22.23 -0.66 -0.32
CA PRO A 614 22.63 -1.92 -0.95
C PRO A 614 24.13 -1.94 -1.28
N THR A 615 24.82 -3.13 -1.56
CA THR A 615 26.24 -3.23 -1.99
C THR A 615 26.51 -2.36 -3.21
N THR A 616 25.39 -1.99 -4.08
CA THR A 616 25.59 -1.10 -5.25
C THR A 616 24.30 -0.31 -5.51
N ILE A 617 24.44 1.03 -5.70
CA ILE A 617 23.27 1.87 -6.05
C ILE A 617 23.44 2.41 -7.47
N GLU A 618 22.25 2.30 -8.17
CA GLU A 618 22.26 2.90 -9.52
C GLU A 618 21.80 4.37 -9.47
N LEU A 619 22.76 5.28 -9.90
CA LEU A 619 22.47 6.72 -9.81
C LEU A 619 21.99 7.26 -11.17
N ARG A 620 21.08 8.16 -11.04
CA ARG A 620 20.64 8.93 -12.23
C ARG A 620 20.97 10.43 -12.05
N GLN A 621 21.40 10.90 -13.15
CA GLN A 621 21.51 12.38 -13.12
C GLN A 621 20.60 12.98 -14.20
N ASP A 622 19.43 13.62 -13.59
CA ASP A 622 18.53 14.34 -14.54
C ASP A 622 18.71 15.85 -14.38
N ALA A 623 18.88 16.62 -15.52
CA ALA A 623 19.03 18.09 -15.62
C ALA A 623 19.81 18.64 -14.41
N ALA A 624 18.98 18.96 -13.06
CA ALA A 624 19.62 19.68 -11.93
C ALA A 624 19.65 18.79 -10.69
N HIS A 625 19.45 17.45 -10.88
CA HIS A 625 19.38 16.61 -9.66
C HIS A 625 20.18 15.33 -9.90
N VAL A 626 20.77 14.87 -8.84
CA VAL A 626 21.31 13.48 -8.78
C VAL A 626 20.43 12.65 -7.84
N GLY A 627 19.92 11.53 -8.50
CA GLY A 627 19.03 10.70 -7.67
C GLY A 627 19.20 9.23 -7.98
N LEU A 628 18.35 8.37 -7.28
CA LEU A 628 18.36 6.91 -7.55
C LEU A 628 17.42 6.58 -8.70
N LYS A 629 17.88 5.60 -9.60
CA LYS A 629 16.95 5.20 -10.68
C LYS A 629 15.68 4.59 -10.09
N GLY A 630 14.41 5.25 -10.47
CA GLY A 630 13.12 4.74 -9.94
C GLY A 630 12.91 5.15 -8.48
N GLY A 631 13.98 6.09 -7.96
CA GLY A 631 13.91 6.48 -6.54
C GLY A 631 13.99 8.01 -6.36
N PRO A 632 14.27 8.49 -5.04
CA PRO A 632 14.17 9.92 -4.76
C PRO A 632 15.42 10.68 -5.23
N ASN A 633 15.24 12.05 -5.33
CA ASN A 633 16.42 12.91 -5.59
C ASN A 633 17.33 12.98 -4.35
N LEU A 634 18.61 12.92 -4.64
CA LEU A 634 19.55 12.97 -3.48
C LEU A 634 20.28 14.30 -3.45
N LEU A 635 20.80 14.76 -4.54
CA LEU A 635 21.52 16.05 -4.54
C LEU A 635 20.88 17.01 -5.54
N SER A 636 21.02 18.36 -5.14
CA SER A 636 20.62 19.42 -6.09
C SER A 636 21.87 20.16 -6.58
N LEU A 637 21.78 20.40 -7.87
CA LEU A 637 22.93 21.11 -8.46
C LEU A 637 22.51 22.53 -8.87
N TYR A 638 23.35 23.60 -8.26
CA TYR A 638 22.95 25.00 -8.52
C TYR A 638 24.07 25.72 -9.29
N CYS A 639 23.56 26.76 -10.07
CA CYS A 639 24.57 27.61 -10.76
C CYS A 639 24.33 29.08 -10.41
N GLU A 640 25.43 29.87 -10.60
CA GLU A 640 25.28 31.32 -10.36
C GLU A 640 24.53 31.99 -11.52
N PRO A 641 23.74 33.12 -11.12
CA PRO A 641 22.96 33.82 -12.17
C PRO A 641 23.85 34.29 -13.33
N GLY A 642 23.46 33.87 -14.72
CA GLY A 642 24.12 34.14 -16.02
C GLY A 642 23.74 33.07 -17.05
N LYS A 643 24.62 32.46 -18.03
CA LYS A 643 24.20 31.44 -19.03
C LYS A 643 23.91 30.11 -18.33
N ILE A 644 22.58 29.71 -18.32
CA ILE A 644 22.08 28.49 -17.66
C ILE A 644 22.72 27.26 -18.34
N PRO A 645 23.69 26.58 -17.71
CA PRO A 645 24.21 25.38 -18.38
C PRO A 645 23.19 24.23 -18.39
N ASP A 646 23.15 23.28 -19.55
CA ASP A 646 22.49 21.95 -19.58
C ASP A 646 22.85 21.12 -18.34
N GLY A 647 21.80 21.00 -17.25
CA GLY A 647 22.11 20.01 -16.18
C GLY A 647 22.23 20.69 -14.82
N ALA A 648 21.94 22.18 -14.60
CA ALA A 648 21.91 22.87 -13.29
C ALA A 648 20.79 23.92 -13.30
N GLN A 649 20.43 24.31 -11.99
CA GLN A 649 19.33 25.31 -11.88
C GLN A 649 19.78 26.45 -10.95
N PHE A 650 19.03 27.63 -11.20
CA PHE A 650 19.21 28.70 -10.18
C PHE A 650 18.57 28.28 -8.85
N GLY A 651 19.28 28.59 -7.84
CA GLY A 651 18.66 28.31 -6.53
C GLY A 651 19.53 28.86 -5.40
N LEU A 652 19.04 28.55 -4.16
CA LEU A 652 19.78 29.05 -2.97
C LEU A 652 20.50 27.87 -2.30
N PRO A 653 21.79 27.73 -2.59
CA PRO A 653 22.52 26.64 -1.93
C PRO A 653 22.53 26.82 -0.41
N ILE A 654 22.59 28.11 0.03
CA ILE A 654 22.40 28.42 1.48
C ILE A 654 21.11 29.23 1.64
N LEU A 655 20.31 28.70 2.49
CA LEU A 655 19.00 29.37 2.64
C LEU A 655 19.15 30.62 3.51
N PHE A 656 18.24 31.60 3.42
CA PHE A 656 18.31 32.85 4.22
C PHE A 656 18.01 32.56 5.69
N GLY A 657 18.67 33.34 6.55
CA GLY A 657 18.31 33.26 7.99
C GLY A 657 16.83 33.57 8.23
N GLN A 658 16.26 32.84 9.19
CA GLN A 658 14.80 33.03 9.44
C GLN A 658 14.53 34.44 10.00
N ALA A 659 13.55 35.05 9.44
CA ALA A 659 13.06 36.40 9.84
C ALA A 659 14.05 37.48 9.42
N SER A 660 15.07 37.16 8.56
CA SER A 660 15.94 38.21 8.00
C SER A 660 15.22 39.02 6.91
N PRO A 661 15.68 40.21 6.60
CA PRO A 661 15.04 41.02 5.55
C PRO A 661 15.01 40.29 4.21
N GLU A 662 16.01 39.55 3.85
CA GLU A 662 16.03 38.81 2.55
C GLU A 662 14.98 37.69 2.56
N PHE A 663 14.93 37.03 3.73
CA PHE A 663 13.90 35.98 3.87
C PHE A 663 12.51 36.54 3.62
N PHE A 664 12.16 37.68 4.20
CA PHE A 664 10.82 38.24 3.99
C PHE A 664 10.68 38.82 2.60
N ALA A 665 11.85 39.24 2.03
CA ALA A 665 11.76 39.70 0.62
C ALA A 665 11.31 38.56 -0.29
N LEU A 666 11.84 37.34 0.02
CA LEU A 666 11.41 36.18 -0.80
C LEU A 666 9.91 35.94 -0.62
N LEU A 667 9.45 35.90 0.64
CA LEU A 667 8.02 35.66 0.86
C LEU A 667 7.15 36.72 0.18
N LYS A 668 7.58 37.95 0.24
CA LYS A 668 6.80 39.03 -0.40
C LYS A 668 6.79 38.87 -1.93
N GLU A 669 7.96 38.39 -2.38
CA GLU A 669 7.98 38.19 -3.84
C GLU A 669 7.03 37.05 -4.26
N TRP A 670 7.01 35.95 -3.48
CA TRP A 670 6.02 34.91 -3.79
C TRP A 670 4.59 35.49 -3.81
N VAL A 671 4.35 36.32 -2.80
CA VAL A 671 2.99 36.92 -2.73
C VAL A 671 2.76 37.82 -3.94
N ARG A 672 3.72 38.60 -4.24
CA ARG A 672 3.53 39.56 -5.35
C ARG A 672 3.26 38.81 -6.66
N VAL A 673 4.11 37.74 -6.94
CA VAL A 673 3.94 36.99 -8.20
C VAL A 673 2.53 36.36 -8.22
N CYS A 674 2.21 35.82 -7.07
CA CYS A 674 0.84 35.24 -7.03
C CYS A 674 -0.23 36.30 -7.29
N ASP A 675 -0.09 37.48 -6.74
CA ASP A 675 -1.10 38.55 -6.94
C ASP A 675 -1.14 39.01 -8.39
N SER A 676 -0.01 38.99 -9.02
CA SER A 676 0.03 39.66 -10.35
C SER A 676 -0.21 38.64 -11.46
N ASP A 677 0.25 37.38 -11.23
CA ASP A 677 0.35 36.49 -12.41
C ASP A 677 -0.69 35.37 -12.30
N HIS A 678 -1.24 35.09 -11.05
CA HIS A 678 -2.13 33.92 -10.92
C HIS A 678 -3.58 34.37 -10.81
N GLU A 679 -4.25 34.44 -11.97
CA GLU A 679 -5.64 34.96 -12.01
C GLU A 679 -6.54 34.15 -11.08
N THR A 680 -6.28 32.88 -10.92
CA THR A 680 -7.16 32.01 -10.10
C THR A 680 -6.96 32.30 -8.61
N CYS A 681 -5.91 32.97 -8.26
CA CYS A 681 -5.61 33.25 -6.84
C CYS A 681 -6.11 34.64 -6.43
N HIS A 682 -6.70 35.45 -7.54
CA HIS A 682 -7.16 36.82 -7.21
C HIS A 682 -8.54 36.76 -6.54
N ARG A 683 -8.64 37.77 -5.70
CA ARG A 683 -9.97 37.93 -5.04
C ARG A 683 -10.96 38.59 -5.99
N LYS A 684 -12.27 38.11 -6.00
CA LYS A 684 -13.31 38.84 -6.76
C LYS A 684 -13.82 40.05 -5.97
N GLU A 685 -13.85 41.30 -6.45
CA GLU A 685 -14.20 42.64 -5.92
C GLU A 685 -15.46 42.58 -5.04
N LYS A 686 -16.44 41.62 -5.14
CA LYS A 686 -17.69 41.52 -4.34
C LYS A 686 -17.42 40.80 -3.02
N ASP A 687 -16.17 40.25 -2.67
CA ASP A 687 -15.79 39.44 -1.49
C ASP A 687 -15.08 40.31 -0.46
N THR A 688 -14.93 41.67 -0.60
CA THR A 688 -14.10 42.57 0.25
C THR A 688 -14.93 43.10 1.41
N GLN A 689 -16.28 42.47 1.57
CA GLN A 689 -17.06 43.10 2.66
C GLN A 689 -17.27 42.09 3.80
N SER A 690 -16.82 40.77 3.69
CA SER A 690 -17.11 39.78 4.75
C SER A 690 -15.83 39.50 5.56
N LYS A 691 -15.88 39.83 6.94
CA LYS A 691 -14.72 39.69 7.85
C LYS A 691 -15.14 38.89 9.09
N PRO A 692 -14.05 38.30 9.61
CA PRO A 692 -14.39 37.63 10.88
C PRO A 692 -14.84 38.63 11.95
N THR A 693 -15.43 38.07 12.91
CA THR A 693 -16.00 38.92 13.97
C THR A 693 -14.90 39.70 14.70
N ARG A 694 -13.74 38.98 14.80
CA ARG A 694 -12.66 39.66 15.55
C ARG A 694 -11.31 39.34 14.91
N LEU A 695 -10.38 40.30 15.12
CA LEU A 695 -8.99 40.13 14.67
C LEU A 695 -8.03 40.70 15.72
N ILE A 696 -6.74 40.27 15.54
CA ILE A 696 -5.71 40.92 16.38
C ILE A 696 -4.94 41.96 15.54
N GLU A 697 -5.07 43.19 16.00
CA GLU A 697 -4.27 44.26 15.34
C GLU A 697 -2.80 44.16 15.80
N ILE A 698 -1.87 44.10 14.79
CA ILE A 698 -0.46 43.87 15.19
C ILE A 698 0.42 45.01 14.68
N GLY A 699 -0.12 46.01 13.93
CA GLY A 699 0.69 47.14 13.41
C GLY A 699 1.32 47.95 14.55
N GLN A 700 0.62 48.98 15.11
CA GLN A 700 1.23 49.88 16.11
C GLN A 700 0.95 49.37 17.54
N GLN A 701 -0.23 48.78 17.70
CA GLN A 701 -0.57 48.22 19.02
C GLN A 701 -1.10 46.79 18.84
N LEU A 702 -0.67 45.91 19.82
CA LEU A 702 -1.18 44.53 19.77
C LEU A 702 -2.45 44.41 20.65
N ARG A 703 -3.61 44.16 19.92
CA ARG A 703 -4.87 44.10 20.71
C ARG A 703 -5.95 43.40 19.89
N LEU A 704 -6.91 42.91 20.63
CA LEU A 704 -8.07 42.29 19.97
C LEU A 704 -9.10 43.35 19.55
N VAL A 705 -9.58 43.24 18.27
CA VAL A 705 -10.48 44.32 17.82
C VAL A 705 -11.69 43.66 17.14
N GLU A 706 -12.83 44.42 17.28
CA GLU A 706 -14.03 44.00 16.52
C GLU A 706 -13.99 44.58 15.10
N THR A 707 -14.39 43.69 14.16
CA THR A 707 -14.10 44.10 12.75
C THR A 707 -15.25 44.94 12.21
N ALA A 708 -16.39 45.07 12.97
CA ALA A 708 -17.57 45.82 12.48
C ALA A 708 -17.19 47.25 12.11
N ASN A 709 -16.14 47.82 12.67
CA ASN A 709 -15.83 49.25 12.41
C ASN A 709 -14.56 49.37 11.56
N ILE A 710 -14.13 48.28 11.00
CA ILE A 710 -12.93 48.35 10.14
C ILE A 710 -13.38 48.28 8.66
N ARG A 711 -13.10 49.45 7.94
CA ARG A 711 -13.64 49.61 6.57
C ARG A 711 -12.98 48.62 5.61
N SER A 712 -11.66 48.36 5.64
CA SER A 712 -10.95 47.37 4.78
C SER A 712 -9.64 46.97 5.48
N CYS A 713 -9.63 45.56 5.66
CA CYS A 713 -8.33 45.20 6.27
C CYS A 713 -7.92 43.80 5.80
N GLN A 714 -6.65 43.78 5.29
CA GLN A 714 -6.03 42.47 4.98
C GLN A 714 -5.51 41.81 6.26
N TYR A 715 -5.82 40.48 6.32
CA TYR A 715 -5.26 39.82 7.53
C TYR A 715 -4.69 38.44 7.15
N VAL A 716 -3.84 37.98 8.11
CA VAL A 716 -3.32 36.60 7.97
C VAL A 716 -3.99 35.71 9.01
N ALA A 717 -4.24 34.49 8.56
CA ALA A 717 -4.74 33.52 9.56
C ALA A 717 -3.63 32.55 9.97
N LEU A 718 -3.76 32.17 11.26
CA LEU A 718 -2.72 31.23 11.74
C LEU A 718 -3.35 29.84 11.92
N SER A 719 -2.74 28.83 11.24
CA SER A 719 -3.08 27.42 11.48
C SER A 719 -1.99 26.77 12.34
N HIS A 720 -2.39 26.36 13.61
CA HIS A 720 -1.34 25.90 14.55
C HIS A 720 -1.92 24.83 15.47
N CYS A 721 -0.90 24.08 16.10
CA CYS A 721 -1.32 23.10 17.12
C CYS A 721 -1.36 23.76 18.50
N TRP A 722 -2.51 23.50 19.21
CA TRP A 722 -2.59 24.11 20.55
C TRP A 722 -1.64 23.38 21.52
N GLY A 723 -1.37 22.01 21.21
CA GLY A 723 -0.47 21.20 22.04
C GLY A 723 -1.18 20.71 23.31
N PRO A 724 -0.92 19.69 23.93
CA PRO A 724 -1.54 19.19 25.17
C PRO A 724 -1.26 20.10 26.36
N LEU A 725 -1.78 21.34 26.42
CA LEU A 725 -1.46 22.32 27.48
C LEU A 725 -2.56 22.31 28.53
N GLY A 726 -2.17 22.38 29.85
CA GLY A 726 -3.16 22.62 30.91
C GLY A 726 -3.90 23.96 30.74
N GLU A 727 -5.02 24.17 31.46
CA GLU A 727 -5.87 25.39 31.32
C GLU A 727 -5.07 26.65 31.64
N ASN A 728 -4.07 26.63 32.53
CA ASN A 728 -3.32 27.85 32.91
C ASN A 728 -2.20 28.15 31.91
N GLU A 729 -1.92 27.23 31.07
CA GLU A 729 -0.86 27.45 30.06
C GLU A 729 -1.44 27.93 28.73
N LYS A 730 -2.79 27.84 28.64
CA LYS A 730 -3.42 28.27 27.37
C LYS A 730 -3.58 29.79 27.34
N PHE A 731 -3.12 30.28 26.24
CA PHE A 731 -3.38 31.74 26.06
C PHE A 731 -4.59 31.93 25.15
N CYS A 732 -5.86 32.16 25.87
CA CYS A 732 -7.13 32.19 25.09
C CYS A 732 -7.97 33.39 25.55
N THR A 733 -8.87 33.58 24.73
CA THR A 733 -9.85 34.62 25.12
C THR A 733 -11.02 33.97 25.87
N TYR A 734 -11.29 34.53 27.08
CA TYR A 734 -12.47 34.16 27.88
C TYR A 734 -13.33 35.39 28.19
N LYS A 735 -14.56 35.07 28.69
CA LYS A 735 -15.44 36.21 29.00
C LYS A 735 -14.79 37.14 30.03
N ARG A 736 -14.01 36.51 30.86
CA ARG A 736 -13.45 37.31 31.98
C ARG A 736 -12.30 38.19 31.51
N ASN A 737 -11.60 37.79 30.32
CA ASN A 737 -10.37 38.57 30.02
C ASN A 737 -10.49 39.29 28.67
N ILE A 738 -11.60 39.28 28.01
CA ILE A 738 -11.75 39.83 26.65
C ILE A 738 -11.55 41.35 26.68
N GLU A 739 -12.11 42.03 27.69
CA GLU A 739 -11.95 43.50 27.71
C GLU A 739 -10.48 43.88 27.89
N GLN A 740 -9.72 43.02 28.64
CA GLN A 740 -8.27 43.27 28.80
C GLN A 740 -7.53 43.09 27.47
N LEU A 741 -7.88 42.08 26.78
CA LEU A 741 -7.19 41.84 25.48
C LEU A 741 -7.55 42.91 24.45
N LYS A 742 -8.79 43.54 24.57
CA LYS A 742 -9.16 44.64 23.65
C LYS A 742 -8.36 45.90 23.98
N ALA A 743 -8.03 46.00 25.25
CA ALA A 743 -7.29 47.21 25.64
C ALA A 743 -5.83 47.13 25.19
N GLY A 744 -5.25 45.88 25.15
CA GLY A 744 -3.84 45.75 24.72
C GLY A 744 -3.29 44.37 25.09
N ILE A 745 -2.35 43.92 24.22
CA ILE A 745 -1.69 42.63 24.49
C ILE A 745 -0.18 42.88 24.46
N ASP A 746 0.45 42.43 25.56
CA ASP A 746 1.93 42.52 25.56
C ASP A 746 2.53 41.44 24.65
N PHE A 747 3.44 41.93 23.72
CA PHE A 747 4.04 40.97 22.75
C PHE A 747 4.81 39.87 23.46
N GLU A 748 5.45 40.20 24.57
CA GLU A 748 6.31 39.21 25.25
C GLU A 748 5.48 38.22 26.06
N ALA A 749 4.23 38.60 26.25
CA ALA A 749 3.36 37.67 27.02
C ALA A 749 2.76 36.60 26.10
N LEU A 750 2.93 36.86 24.74
CA LEU A 750 2.37 35.86 23.81
C LEU A 750 3.24 34.60 23.81
N PRO A 751 2.60 33.52 23.61
CA PRO A 751 3.42 32.31 23.42
C PRO A 751 4.28 32.42 22.15
N PRO A 752 5.39 31.71 22.16
CA PRO A 752 6.40 31.84 21.09
C PRO A 752 5.78 31.63 19.71
N THR A 753 4.90 30.63 19.53
CA THR A 753 4.31 30.43 18.17
C THR A 753 3.49 31.66 17.76
N PHE A 754 2.77 32.25 18.74
CA PHE A 754 2.00 33.47 18.38
C PHE A 754 2.95 34.64 18.10
N GLN A 755 4.05 34.65 18.83
CA GLN A 755 5.03 35.73 18.54
C GLN A 755 5.59 35.58 17.13
N ASP A 756 5.96 34.38 16.85
CA ASP A 756 6.50 34.15 15.50
C ASP A 756 5.46 34.48 14.41
N ALA A 757 4.24 34.13 14.68
CA ALA A 757 3.19 34.44 13.68
C ALA A 757 3.04 35.96 13.50
N VAL A 758 3.08 36.64 14.65
CA VAL A 758 2.98 38.12 14.56
C VAL A 758 4.20 38.66 13.81
N THR A 759 5.37 38.15 14.10
CA THR A 759 6.59 38.61 13.42
C THR A 759 6.50 38.35 11.91
N ALA A 760 6.10 37.18 11.55
CA ALA A 760 5.95 36.85 10.13
C ALA A 760 4.92 37.75 9.44
N ALA A 761 3.77 37.95 10.14
CA ALA A 761 2.74 38.84 9.55
C ALA A 761 3.28 40.26 9.37
N ARG A 762 4.03 40.75 10.34
CA ARG A 762 4.62 42.11 10.19
C ARG A 762 5.64 42.12 9.04
N GLY A 763 6.41 41.06 8.96
CA GLY A 763 7.38 40.97 7.86
C GLY A 763 6.71 40.99 6.48
N LEU A 764 5.50 40.51 6.41
CA LEU A 764 4.79 40.52 5.12
C LEU A 764 4.09 41.87 4.89
N GLY A 765 4.12 42.71 6.01
CA GLY A 765 3.50 44.06 5.89
C GLY A 765 1.99 43.99 6.16
N ILE A 766 1.51 42.99 6.88
CA ILE A 766 0.06 42.85 7.16
C ILE A 766 -0.18 43.19 8.63
N ASP A 767 -1.25 43.93 8.87
CA ASP A 767 -1.40 44.56 10.19
C ASP A 767 -2.40 43.77 11.06
N TYR A 768 -2.98 42.70 10.46
CA TYR A 768 -4.01 41.99 11.25
C TYR A 768 -3.79 40.48 11.09
N ILE A 769 -4.08 39.81 12.25
CA ILE A 769 -3.92 38.34 12.18
C ILE A 769 -5.08 37.70 12.96
N TRP A 770 -5.53 36.60 12.40
CA TRP A 770 -6.60 35.86 13.09
C TRP A 770 -5.99 34.61 13.73
N ILE A 771 -6.26 34.47 15.06
CA ILE A 771 -5.83 33.27 15.80
C ILE A 771 -7.03 32.72 16.57
N ASP A 772 -7.41 31.42 16.30
CA ASP A 772 -8.70 30.90 16.82
C ASP A 772 -8.75 30.99 18.35
N SER A 773 -7.65 30.80 19.03
CA SER A 773 -7.71 30.81 20.51
C SER A 773 -7.92 32.24 21.03
N LEU A 774 -7.62 33.19 20.16
CA LEU A 774 -7.75 34.58 20.66
C LEU A 774 -8.98 35.25 20.06
N CYS A 775 -9.42 34.79 18.92
CA CYS A 775 -10.50 35.54 18.24
C CYS A 775 -11.84 34.85 18.49
N ILE A 776 -11.81 33.71 19.27
CA ILE A 776 -13.06 33.04 19.69
C ILE A 776 -13.08 32.98 21.23
N ILE A 777 -14.31 33.26 21.74
CA ILE A 777 -14.39 33.20 23.21
C ILE A 777 -14.63 31.75 23.64
N GLN A 778 -13.66 31.17 24.42
CA GLN A 778 -13.56 29.69 24.51
C GLN A 778 -14.54 29.14 25.54
N ASP A 779 -14.93 30.04 26.45
CA ASP A 779 -15.86 29.51 27.48
C ASP A 779 -17.29 29.99 27.22
N ASP A 780 -17.64 30.37 25.94
CA ASP A 780 -19.00 30.82 25.55
C ASP A 780 -19.49 29.96 24.38
N ASP A 781 -20.45 29.07 24.70
CA ASP A 781 -20.91 28.09 23.70
C ASP A 781 -21.60 28.79 22.52
N ASP A 782 -22.35 29.87 22.82
CA ASP A 782 -23.04 30.60 21.71
C ASP A 782 -22.02 31.24 20.76
N ASP A 783 -21.01 31.80 21.42
CA ASP A 783 -19.98 32.42 20.56
C ASP A 783 -19.23 31.35 19.75
N TRP A 784 -18.87 30.29 20.46
CA TRP A 784 -18.15 29.20 19.77
C TRP A 784 -18.95 28.70 18.57
N GLN A 785 -20.29 28.47 18.79
CA GLN A 785 -21.15 27.98 17.69
C GLN A 785 -21.21 28.97 16.52
N CYS A 786 -21.28 30.27 16.87
CA CYS A 786 -21.35 31.29 15.79
C CYS A 786 -20.02 31.38 15.04
N GLU A 787 -18.89 31.30 15.80
CA GLU A 787 -17.58 31.53 15.15
C GLU A 787 -17.15 30.27 14.39
N SER A 788 -17.36 29.11 14.98
CA SER A 788 -16.98 27.87 14.28
C SER A 788 -17.71 27.72 12.94
N ALA A 789 -18.97 28.26 12.82
CA ALA A 789 -19.72 28.20 11.55
C ALA A 789 -19.11 29.15 10.51
N LYS A 790 -18.24 30.07 10.97
CA LYS A 790 -17.68 31.08 10.03
C LYS A 790 -16.27 30.69 9.59
N MET A 791 -15.76 29.45 9.96
CA MET A 791 -14.37 29.05 9.67
C MET A 791 -14.08 29.13 8.17
N GLU A 792 -15.13 28.70 7.36
CA GLU A 792 -14.89 28.86 5.91
C GLU A 792 -14.59 30.31 5.53
N LEU A 793 -15.38 31.25 6.06
CA LEU A 793 -15.17 32.68 5.76
C LEU A 793 -13.78 33.14 6.23
N VAL A 794 -13.32 32.73 7.39
CA VAL A 794 -12.05 33.23 7.97
C VAL A 794 -10.89 32.82 7.06
N PHE A 795 -10.80 31.55 6.71
CA PHE A 795 -9.59 31.10 6.00
C PHE A 795 -9.68 31.44 4.51
N SER A 796 -10.95 31.40 3.92
CA SER A 796 -11.06 31.73 2.47
C SER A 796 -10.82 33.22 2.22
N MET A 797 -11.00 34.09 3.41
CA MET A 797 -10.84 35.54 3.16
C MET A 797 -9.49 36.02 3.66
N ALA A 798 -8.75 35.12 4.27
CA ALA A 798 -7.42 35.56 4.74
C ALA A 798 -6.50 35.84 3.54
N TYR A 799 -5.76 36.98 3.72
CA TYR A 799 -4.81 37.26 2.63
C TYR A 799 -3.90 36.05 2.38
N CYS A 800 -3.37 35.47 3.41
CA CYS A 800 -2.73 34.15 3.36
C CYS A 800 -2.76 33.51 4.76
N THR A 801 -2.49 32.20 4.69
CA THR A 801 -2.51 31.46 5.98
C THR A 801 -1.07 31.03 6.32
N ILE A 802 -0.76 31.24 7.61
CA ILE A 802 0.54 30.76 8.11
C ILE A 802 0.33 29.38 8.75
N GLY A 803 1.04 28.43 8.16
CA GLY A 803 1.01 27.07 8.76
C GLY A 803 2.28 26.81 9.59
N ALA A 804 2.10 26.69 10.91
CA ALA A 804 3.27 26.42 11.78
C ALA A 804 3.54 24.90 11.85
N SER A 805 4.13 24.33 10.74
CA SER A 805 4.22 22.86 10.56
C SER A 805 5.34 22.28 11.43
N SER A 806 6.30 23.14 11.87
CA SER A 806 7.43 22.59 12.66
C SER A 806 7.15 22.74 14.15
N ALA A 807 5.88 23.46 14.49
CA ALA A 807 5.57 23.66 15.92
C ALA A 807 4.46 22.67 16.34
N GLU A 808 4.66 21.93 17.39
CA GLU A 808 3.67 20.93 17.84
C GLU A 808 2.77 21.49 18.95
N SER A 809 3.08 22.79 19.44
CA SER A 809 2.26 23.50 20.45
C SER A 809 2.46 25.01 20.31
N SER A 810 1.52 25.80 20.96
CA SER A 810 1.64 27.28 20.89
C SER A 810 2.90 27.77 21.63
N LEU A 811 3.63 26.85 22.31
CA LEU A 811 4.79 27.31 23.11
C LEU A 811 6.09 27.00 22.37
N ASP A 812 6.13 26.41 21.16
CA ASP A 812 7.36 25.93 20.48
C ASP A 812 7.99 27.04 19.65
N GLY A 813 7.18 27.91 19.01
CA GLY A 813 7.72 28.84 17.98
C GLY A 813 8.14 28.10 16.71
N PHE A 814 8.14 28.83 15.51
CA PHE A 814 8.53 28.10 14.27
C PHE A 814 9.56 28.90 13.50
N LEU A 815 10.07 30.05 14.05
CA LEU A 815 11.08 30.83 13.30
C LEU A 815 12.44 30.65 13.98
N HIS A 816 12.68 29.43 14.58
CA HIS A 816 13.99 29.19 15.22
C HIS A 816 15.04 28.91 14.13
N GLU A 817 16.38 28.99 14.60
CA GLU A 817 17.49 28.71 13.64
C GLU A 817 17.46 27.24 13.19
N ARG A 818 17.64 27.06 11.76
CA ARG A 818 17.62 25.68 11.21
C ARG A 818 19.05 25.14 11.13
N THR A 819 19.08 23.78 11.04
CA THR A 819 20.40 23.18 10.80
C THR A 819 20.90 23.51 9.37
N PRO A 820 22.11 24.10 9.40
CA PRO A 820 22.61 24.49 8.07
C PRO A 820 22.83 23.28 7.15
N ARG A 821 22.49 23.47 5.91
CA ARG A 821 22.71 22.40 4.90
C ARG A 821 24.16 22.45 4.38
N THR A 822 24.70 21.19 4.17
CA THR A 822 26.08 21.12 3.66
C THR A 822 26.13 21.57 2.18
N VAL A 823 27.15 22.46 1.89
CA VAL A 823 27.26 22.96 0.49
C VAL A 823 28.70 22.75 0.01
N ILE A 824 28.71 22.18 -1.22
CA ILE A 824 30.07 22.00 -1.78
C ILE A 824 30.19 22.81 -3.08
N LYS A 825 31.40 23.58 -3.10
CA LYS A 825 31.68 24.28 -4.38
C LYS A 825 32.40 23.34 -5.36
N LEU A 826 31.77 23.24 -6.57
CA LEU A 826 32.38 22.32 -7.54
C LEU A 826 33.49 23.02 -8.35
N PRO A 827 34.74 22.33 -8.77
CA PRO A 827 35.85 22.94 -9.52
C PRO A 827 35.38 23.53 -10.86
N ALA A 828 36.04 24.72 -11.27
CA ALA A 828 35.77 25.66 -12.38
C ALA A 828 35.72 24.93 -13.73
N THR A 829 36.20 23.54 -13.87
CA THR A 829 36.22 22.74 -15.13
C THR A 829 34.86 22.06 -15.35
N SER A 830 33.67 22.35 -14.43
CA SER A 830 32.32 21.76 -14.62
C SER A 830 31.40 22.75 -15.33
N ALA A 831 31.72 23.17 -16.54
CA ALA A 831 31.13 24.22 -17.43
C ALA A 831 29.61 24.32 -17.23
N GLN A 832 28.87 24.06 -15.94
CA GLN A 832 27.45 24.49 -15.97
C GLN A 832 26.84 24.36 -14.59
N ALA A 833 27.33 23.83 -13.43
CA ALA A 833 26.88 23.87 -12.03
C ALA A 833 28.05 24.26 -11.12
N THR A 834 27.77 25.19 -10.08
CA THR A 834 28.81 25.79 -9.21
C THR A 834 28.71 25.22 -7.80
N TYR A 835 27.46 24.60 -7.57
CA TYR A 835 27.30 24.15 -6.17
C TYR A 835 26.50 22.84 -6.16
N ALA A 836 26.88 21.95 -5.20
CA ALA A 836 26.05 20.75 -4.92
C ALA A 836 25.64 20.73 -3.45
N CYS A 837 24.30 20.33 -3.28
CA CYS A 837 23.73 20.29 -1.91
C CYS A 837 22.79 19.09 -1.79
N VAL A 838 22.63 18.81 -0.48
CA VAL A 838 21.62 17.75 -0.26
C VAL A 838 20.24 18.26 -0.70
N ASP A 839 19.50 17.35 -1.48
CA ASP A 839 18.15 17.76 -1.92
C ASP A 839 17.18 17.72 -0.73
N ILE A 840 16.66 18.88 -0.34
CA ILE A 840 15.84 18.92 0.90
C ILE A 840 14.39 19.19 0.52
N ASP A 841 14.09 19.38 -0.84
CA ASP A 841 12.68 19.66 -1.24
C ASP A 841 11.84 18.38 -1.08
N ASP A 842 10.96 18.41 -0.02
CA ASP A 842 10.10 17.24 0.27
C ASP A 842 8.84 17.70 1.00
N PHE A 843 7.89 18.11 0.12
CA PHE A 843 6.64 18.70 0.68
C PHE A 843 5.85 17.65 1.45
N HIS A 844 5.89 16.39 0.95
CA HIS A 844 5.12 15.31 1.60
C HIS A 844 5.57 15.11 3.06
N THR A 845 6.87 15.02 3.27
CA THR A 845 7.37 14.77 4.64
C THR A 845 7.28 16.03 5.50
N ASP A 846 7.59 17.19 4.88
CA ASP A 846 7.70 18.43 5.69
C ASP A 846 6.32 18.98 6.04
N VAL A 847 5.28 18.70 5.19
CA VAL A 847 3.98 19.40 5.45
C VAL A 847 2.89 18.33 5.63
N GLU A 848 2.72 17.31 4.66
CA GLU A 848 1.56 16.38 4.70
C GLU A 848 1.66 15.43 5.91
N LEU A 849 2.99 15.09 6.31
CA LEU A 849 3.11 14.13 7.42
C LEU A 849 3.43 14.88 8.71
N SER A 850 3.32 16.30 8.60
CA SER A 850 3.66 17.06 9.83
C SER A 850 2.57 16.92 10.89
N ALA A 851 2.94 17.26 12.15
CA ALA A 851 1.97 17.20 13.25
C ALA A 851 0.75 18.09 13.01
N LEU A 852 0.98 19.23 12.37
CA LEU A 852 -0.15 20.15 12.11
C LEU A 852 -1.21 19.49 11.21
N ASN A 853 -0.80 18.70 10.11
CA ASN A 853 -1.78 18.19 9.12
C ASN A 853 -2.37 16.86 9.59
N SER A 854 -2.00 16.33 10.85
CA SER A 854 -2.67 15.14 11.41
C SER A 854 -3.95 15.52 12.17
N ARG A 855 -4.30 16.85 12.23
CA ARG A 855 -5.50 17.33 12.98
C ARG A 855 -6.67 17.53 12.03
N GLY A 856 -7.86 17.18 12.60
CA GLY A 856 -9.09 17.20 11.75
C GLY A 856 -9.41 18.59 11.28
N TRP A 857 -9.24 19.73 12.18
CA TRP A 857 -9.62 21.11 11.79
C TRP A 857 -8.70 21.64 10.68
N VAL A 858 -7.41 21.06 10.67
CA VAL A 858 -6.38 21.66 9.78
C VAL A 858 -6.70 21.33 8.31
N LEU A 859 -7.35 20.16 8.07
CA LEU A 859 -7.72 19.85 6.68
C LEU A 859 -8.57 20.96 6.06
N GLN A 860 -9.62 21.45 6.82
CA GLN A 860 -10.47 22.52 6.29
C GLN A 860 -9.68 23.83 6.21
N GLU A 861 -8.77 24.12 7.15
CA GLU A 861 -7.99 25.37 7.11
C GLU A 861 -7.10 25.44 5.86
N ARG A 862 -6.44 24.33 5.54
CA ARG A 862 -5.54 24.31 4.37
C ARG A 862 -6.34 24.36 3.06
N ALA A 863 -7.46 23.50 3.00
CA ALA A 863 -8.24 23.42 1.74
C ALA A 863 -8.93 24.74 1.41
N LEU A 864 -9.28 25.51 2.45
CA LEU A 864 -10.09 26.71 2.17
C LEU A 864 -9.19 27.93 2.01
N SER A 865 -7.91 27.80 2.35
CA SER A 865 -7.00 28.95 2.18
C SER A 865 -6.56 29.07 0.71
N ARG A 866 -6.45 30.31 0.23
CA ARG A 866 -6.04 30.52 -1.17
C ARG A 866 -4.52 30.42 -1.31
N ARG A 867 -3.94 30.85 -0.17
CA ARG A 867 -2.47 30.78 -0.11
C ARG A 867 -2.03 30.33 1.28
N THR A 868 -1.02 29.47 1.26
CA THR A 868 -0.50 29.11 2.60
C THR A 868 1.03 29.10 2.57
N ILE A 869 1.55 29.72 3.65
CA ILE A 869 3.00 29.61 3.84
C ILE A 869 3.26 28.62 4.99
N PHE A 870 4.03 27.54 4.60
CA PHE A 870 4.30 26.54 5.63
C PHE A 870 5.72 26.73 6.17
N PHE A 871 5.71 26.97 7.46
CA PHE A 871 7.03 27.06 8.11
C PHE A 871 7.40 25.69 8.70
N THR A 872 8.43 25.04 8.11
CA THR A 872 8.80 23.67 8.52
C THR A 872 10.22 23.71 9.11
N SER A 873 10.67 22.51 9.57
CA SER A 873 11.98 22.50 10.25
C SER A 873 13.12 22.53 9.24
N THR A 874 12.76 22.27 7.96
CA THR A 874 13.88 22.20 6.97
C THR A 874 13.89 23.44 6.09
N GLN A 875 12.78 23.89 5.61
CA GLN A 875 12.65 25.09 4.78
C GLN A 875 11.21 25.62 4.85
N VAL A 876 10.99 26.82 4.07
CA VAL A 876 9.61 27.37 4.02
C VAL A 876 9.01 27.08 2.63
N TYR A 877 7.67 26.68 2.72
CA TYR A 877 6.99 26.39 1.43
C TYR A 877 5.85 27.40 1.21
N TRP A 878 5.73 27.77 -0.08
CA TRP A 878 4.54 28.56 -0.48
C TRP A 878 3.62 27.70 -1.36
N GLU A 879 2.41 27.59 -0.80
CA GLU A 879 1.42 26.84 -1.61
C GLU A 879 0.28 27.76 -2.06
N CYS A 880 0.05 27.72 -3.38
CA CYS A 880 -1.14 28.41 -3.91
C CYS A 880 -1.70 27.62 -5.10
N GLY A 881 -2.78 28.18 -5.73
CA GLY A 881 -3.45 27.46 -6.84
C GLY A 881 -2.52 27.16 -8.00
N ALA A 882 -1.31 27.75 -8.08
CA ALA A 882 -0.41 27.55 -9.25
C ALA A 882 0.73 26.59 -8.87
N GLY A 883 0.68 25.96 -7.63
CA GLY A 883 1.70 24.95 -7.30
C GLY A 883 2.42 25.29 -5.98
N ILE A 884 3.48 24.47 -5.69
CA ILE A 884 4.22 24.63 -4.41
C ILE A 884 5.64 25.14 -4.72
N HIS A 885 5.95 26.24 -4.02
CA HIS A 885 7.29 26.83 -4.24
C HIS A 885 8.14 26.62 -2.97
N CYS A 886 9.35 26.21 -3.31
CA CYS A 886 10.28 25.94 -2.19
C CYS A 886 11.23 27.11 -1.99
N GLU A 887 11.73 27.29 -0.73
CA GLU A 887 12.70 28.36 -0.40
C GLU A 887 13.99 28.21 -1.23
N THR A 888 14.14 26.92 -1.78
CA THR A 888 15.32 26.68 -2.65
C THR A 888 15.09 27.22 -4.05
N LEU A 889 13.92 27.77 -4.27
CA LEU A 889 13.50 28.44 -5.53
C LEU A 889 13.12 27.39 -6.58
N THR A 890 12.91 26.13 -6.08
CA THR A 890 12.36 25.07 -6.95
C THR A 890 10.83 25.02 -6.79
N ARG A 891 10.26 24.48 -7.88
CA ARG A 891 8.79 24.27 -7.79
C ARG A 891 8.46 22.77 -7.79
N LEU A 892 7.51 22.43 -6.81
CA LEU A 892 7.06 21.01 -6.79
C LEU A 892 5.63 20.90 -7.32
N GLU A 893 5.43 19.68 -8.12
CA GLU A 893 4.06 19.49 -8.65
C GLU A 893 3.55 18.10 -8.29
N ASN A 894 2.27 18.14 -7.78
CA ASN A 894 1.54 16.89 -7.51
C ASN A 894 0.04 17.10 -7.74
N SER A 895 -0.44 16.23 -8.75
CA SER A 895 -1.83 16.46 -9.20
C SER A 895 -2.83 16.18 -8.08
N LYS A 896 -2.51 15.34 -6.97
CA LYS A 896 -3.41 15.05 -5.82
C LYS A 896 -3.34 16.18 -4.77
N VAL A 897 -2.20 16.71 -4.59
CA VAL A 897 -2.01 17.81 -3.63
C VAL A 897 -2.55 19.11 -4.22
N ALA A 898 -2.58 19.23 -5.62
CA ALA A 898 -3.13 20.45 -6.26
C ALA A 898 -4.60 20.64 -5.88
N LEU A 899 -5.28 19.48 -5.35
CA LEU A 899 -6.70 19.59 -4.96
C LEU A 899 -6.87 20.46 -3.71
N LEU A 900 -6.02 20.27 -2.64
CA LEU A 900 -6.16 21.06 -1.40
C LEU A 900 -5.51 22.44 -1.55
N GLY A 901 -4.69 22.66 -2.61
CA GLY A 901 -3.97 23.93 -2.83
C GLY A 901 -4.68 24.82 -3.85
N ASP A 902 -5.97 24.41 -4.28
CA ASP A 902 -6.76 25.16 -5.28
C ASP A 902 -7.32 26.45 -4.64
N ALA A 903 -6.80 27.60 -5.19
CA ALA A 903 -7.21 28.91 -4.64
C ALA A 903 -8.71 29.13 -4.85
N ASN A 904 -9.30 28.39 -5.81
CA ASN A 904 -10.77 28.45 -6.03
C ASN A 904 -11.42 27.09 -5.74
N PHE A 905 -10.71 26.32 -4.85
CA PHE A 905 -11.24 24.98 -4.53
C PHE A 905 -12.77 24.96 -4.67
N PRO A 906 -13.21 23.74 -5.41
CA PRO A 906 -12.44 22.65 -6.04
C PRO A 906 -12.36 22.83 -7.56
N LYS A 907 -12.23 24.05 -8.18
CA LYS A 907 -12.29 24.22 -9.65
C LYS A 907 -11.26 23.33 -10.36
N ALA A 908 -10.04 23.23 -9.72
CA ALA A 908 -9.00 22.33 -10.26
C ALA A 908 -9.47 20.88 -10.24
N ALA A 909 -10.33 20.48 -9.22
CA ALA A 909 -10.91 19.13 -9.08
C ALA A 909 -12.02 18.88 -10.11
N VAL A 910 -12.75 19.93 -10.55
CA VAL A 910 -13.85 19.83 -11.53
C VAL A 910 -13.25 19.67 -12.94
N TYR A 911 -12.02 20.33 -13.26
CA TYR A 911 -11.40 20.29 -14.60
C TYR A 911 -10.61 18.99 -14.78
N HIS A 912 -10.03 18.43 -13.64
CA HIS A 912 -9.21 17.21 -13.75
C HIS A 912 -10.08 15.95 -13.58
N TYR A 913 -11.50 16.18 -13.13
CA TYR A 913 -12.29 14.99 -12.73
C TYR A 913 -13.61 14.99 -13.48
N ARG A 914 -13.74 15.17 -14.81
CA ARG A 914 -14.99 15.38 -15.60
C ARG A 914 -15.93 14.19 -15.45
N ASP A 915 -15.55 12.94 -14.73
CA ASP A 915 -16.36 11.74 -14.41
C ASP A 915 -15.98 11.21 -13.02
N GLY A 916 -15.24 12.14 -11.92
CA GLY A 916 -14.46 11.71 -10.72
C GLY A 916 -14.86 12.54 -9.49
N ARG A 917 -16.15 13.41 -9.50
CA ARG A 917 -16.54 14.22 -8.33
C ARG A 917 -16.83 13.32 -7.12
N GLN A 918 -17.35 12.32 -7.35
CA GLN A 918 -17.66 11.36 -6.27
C GLN A 918 -16.37 10.73 -5.72
N LEU A 919 -15.44 10.33 -6.55
CA LEU A 919 -14.17 9.75 -6.05
C LEU A 919 -13.39 10.77 -5.23
N LEU A 920 -13.57 11.95 -5.69
CA LEU A 920 -12.93 13.02 -4.90
C LEU A 920 -13.54 13.12 -3.50
N ILE A 921 -14.92 13.07 -3.41
CA ILE A 921 -15.61 13.20 -2.11
C ILE A 921 -15.25 11.99 -1.23
N GLN A 922 -15.19 10.84 -1.83
CA GLN A 922 -14.89 9.64 -1.04
C GLN A 922 -13.45 9.69 -0.53
N ASP A 923 -12.48 10.14 -1.49
CA ASP A 923 -11.09 10.25 -1.06
C ASP A 923 -10.93 11.27 0.08
N LEU A 924 -11.67 12.33 -0.01
CA LEU A 924 -11.59 13.39 1.03
C LEU A 924 -12.10 12.87 2.37
N TYR A 925 -13.27 12.15 2.38
CA TYR A 925 -13.87 11.75 3.68
C TYR A 925 -13.15 10.51 4.23
N GLU A 926 -12.48 9.71 3.33
CA GLU A 926 -11.64 8.62 3.88
C GLU A 926 -10.42 9.20 4.59
N ARG A 927 -9.76 10.32 4.01
CA ARG A 927 -8.62 10.96 4.69
C ARG A 927 -9.06 11.69 5.96
N TYR A 928 -10.27 12.32 5.83
CA TYR A 928 -10.75 13.14 6.97
C TYR A 928 -11.08 12.25 8.17
N SER A 929 -11.66 11.06 7.83
CA SER A 929 -12.13 10.20 8.94
C SER A 929 -10.94 9.69 9.77
N GLY A 930 -9.63 9.71 9.18
CA GLY A 930 -8.44 9.20 9.91
C GLY A 930 -7.74 10.32 10.70
N LEU A 931 -8.34 11.56 10.67
CA LEU A 931 -7.62 12.68 11.33
C LEU A 931 -8.02 12.73 12.81
N ALA A 932 -7.15 13.31 13.61
CA ALA A 932 -7.34 13.32 15.06
C ALA A 932 -8.12 14.56 15.52
N PHE A 933 -9.09 14.37 16.58
CA PHE A 933 -9.88 15.45 17.20
C PHE A 933 -9.71 15.39 18.71
N THR A 934 -9.34 16.63 19.30
CA THR A 934 -9.30 16.67 20.78
C THR A 934 -10.69 16.38 21.37
N LYS A 935 -11.75 16.98 20.74
CA LYS A 935 -13.15 16.64 21.08
C LYS A 935 -13.81 15.95 19.86
N PRO A 936 -14.04 14.61 20.02
CA PRO A 936 -14.59 13.82 18.90
C PRO A 936 -15.86 14.47 18.32
N ALA A 937 -16.74 15.16 19.17
CA ALA A 937 -18.00 15.76 18.68
C ALA A 937 -17.73 16.88 17.67
N ASP A 938 -16.47 17.40 17.66
CA ASP A 938 -16.15 18.48 16.70
C ASP A 938 -16.02 17.94 15.28
N ARG A 939 -15.93 16.74 15.15
CA ARG A 939 -15.71 16.09 13.84
C ARG A 939 -16.74 16.57 12.80
N SER A 940 -18.05 16.55 13.12
CA SER A 940 -19.09 16.95 12.14
C SER A 940 -19.04 18.45 11.87
N VAL A 941 -18.47 19.20 12.80
CA VAL A 941 -18.46 20.66 12.60
C VAL A 941 -17.19 21.07 11.84
N ALA A 942 -16.09 20.29 12.02
CA ALA A 942 -14.77 20.70 11.47
C ALA A 942 -14.72 20.43 9.96
N ILE A 943 -15.69 19.86 9.39
CA ILE A 943 -15.64 19.59 7.95
C ILE A 943 -16.78 20.35 7.25
N LEU A 944 -17.68 20.91 8.04
CA LEU A 944 -18.93 21.50 7.50
C LEU A 944 -18.62 22.57 6.45
N GLY A 945 -17.59 23.46 6.79
CA GLY A 945 -17.26 24.50 5.80
C GLY A 945 -16.83 23.91 4.44
N LEU A 946 -16.00 22.91 4.51
CA LEU A 946 -15.50 22.24 3.30
C LEU A 946 -16.69 21.53 2.57
N GLN A 947 -17.59 20.80 3.30
CA GLN A 947 -18.76 20.14 2.70
C GLN A 947 -19.63 21.17 1.99
N GLU A 948 -19.91 22.33 2.63
CA GLU A 948 -20.78 23.34 2.01
C GLU A 948 -20.17 23.91 0.72
N ARG A 949 -18.92 24.11 0.79
CA ARG A 949 -18.26 24.64 -0.44
C ARG A 949 -18.35 23.62 -1.59
N LEU A 950 -18.09 22.32 -1.26
CA LEU A 950 -18.19 21.30 -2.32
C LEU A 950 -19.63 21.20 -2.81
N ALA A 951 -20.58 21.26 -1.91
CA ALA A 951 -21.99 21.21 -2.32
C ALA A 951 -22.35 22.37 -3.26
N ARG A 952 -21.87 23.60 -3.01
CA ARG A 952 -22.17 24.79 -3.85
C ARG A 952 -21.51 24.60 -5.21
N THR A 953 -20.32 24.03 -5.14
CA THR A 953 -19.52 23.91 -6.36
C THR A 953 -20.18 22.81 -7.26
N PHE A 954 -20.59 21.71 -6.64
CA PHE A 954 -21.16 20.60 -7.42
C PHE A 954 -22.66 20.83 -7.67
N ARG A 955 -23.20 21.97 -7.21
CA ARG A 955 -24.62 22.32 -7.39
C ARG A 955 -25.50 21.18 -6.89
N THR A 956 -25.10 20.66 -5.67
CA THR A 956 -25.91 19.62 -5.02
C THR A 956 -26.12 19.99 -3.55
N ARG A 957 -27.11 19.27 -2.91
CA ARG A 957 -27.29 19.47 -1.45
C ARG A 957 -26.42 18.49 -0.66
N ALA A 958 -25.93 18.92 0.53
CA ALA A 958 -25.11 17.99 1.33
C ALA A 958 -25.42 18.18 2.82
N ALA A 959 -25.44 17.09 3.45
CA ALA A 959 -25.60 17.12 4.93
C ALA A 959 -24.99 15.84 5.52
N TYR A 960 -24.41 16.06 6.76
CA TYR A 960 -23.88 14.94 7.56
C TYR A 960 -22.86 14.12 6.76
N GLY A 961 -22.08 14.79 5.91
CA GLY A 961 -20.95 14.11 5.20
C GLY A 961 -21.42 13.39 3.94
N LEU A 962 -22.78 13.59 3.57
CA LEU A 962 -23.27 12.93 2.33
C LEU A 962 -23.85 13.97 1.38
N PHE A 963 -23.79 13.60 0.06
CA PHE A 963 -24.26 14.54 -0.99
C PHE A 963 -25.45 13.92 -1.73
N GLU A 964 -26.54 14.81 -1.94
CA GLU A 964 -27.83 14.34 -2.51
C GLU A 964 -27.61 13.51 -3.78
N GLU A 965 -26.77 13.95 -4.66
CA GLU A 965 -26.60 13.29 -5.98
C GLU A 965 -25.92 11.92 -5.80
N TYR A 966 -25.16 11.78 -4.60
CA TYR A 966 -24.38 10.53 -4.43
C TYR A 966 -24.77 9.84 -3.12
N PHE A 967 -25.96 10.07 -2.76
CA PHE A 967 -26.42 9.64 -1.42
C PHE A 967 -26.30 8.11 -1.29
N ALA A 968 -26.85 7.33 -2.23
CA ALA A 968 -26.82 5.85 -2.12
C ALA A 968 -25.37 5.34 -1.98
N ARG A 969 -24.57 5.95 -2.73
CA ARG A 969 -23.16 5.51 -2.70
C ARG A 969 -22.47 5.93 -1.40
N GLY A 970 -22.77 7.05 -0.99
CA GLY A 970 -22.16 7.58 0.25
C GLY A 970 -22.54 6.74 1.47
N LEU A 971 -23.64 5.90 1.31
CA LEU A 971 -24.08 5.12 2.48
C LEU A 971 -23.25 3.85 2.61
N LEU A 972 -22.49 3.59 1.58
CA LEU A 972 -21.85 2.26 1.56
C LEU A 972 -20.40 2.40 2.01
N TRP A 973 -20.18 3.06 3.20
CA TRP A 973 -18.83 3.09 3.80
C TRP A 973 -18.70 2.00 4.85
N LYS A 974 -17.40 1.56 4.97
CA LYS A 974 -17.13 0.54 6.00
C LYS A 974 -15.84 0.90 6.75
N ARG A 975 -15.72 0.24 7.78
CA ARG A 975 -14.50 0.52 8.58
C ARG A 975 -13.24 0.13 7.81
N ARG A 976 -12.21 1.10 7.83
CA ARG A 976 -10.96 0.92 7.05
C ARG A 976 -10.04 -0.08 7.76
N ASP A 977 -10.03 -0.04 9.15
CA ASP A 977 -9.09 -0.87 9.93
C ASP A 977 -9.86 -1.91 10.75
N ILE A 978 -9.16 -2.92 11.21
CA ILE A 978 -9.78 -3.99 12.01
C ILE A 978 -10.11 -3.47 13.41
N THR A 979 -9.47 -2.15 13.66
CA THR A 979 -9.73 -1.58 14.99
C THR A 979 -11.15 -1.02 15.08
N ARG A 980 -11.78 -1.33 16.12
CA ARG A 980 -13.22 -1.09 16.37
C ARG A 980 -13.52 0.40 16.40
N MET A 981 -14.73 0.83 15.64
CA MET A 981 -15.09 2.26 15.64
C MET A 981 -16.03 2.56 16.83
N LYS A 982 -15.85 3.67 17.42
CA LYS A 982 -16.65 4.06 18.60
C LYS A 982 -17.63 5.19 18.23
N ARG A 983 -18.89 4.95 18.79
CA ARG A 983 -19.91 6.00 18.52
C ARG A 983 -19.58 7.27 19.30
N ILE A 984 -19.84 8.38 18.63
CA ILE A 984 -19.50 9.69 19.26
C ILE A 984 -20.74 10.20 20.00
N ASP A 985 -20.45 10.56 21.28
CA ASP A 985 -21.55 11.20 22.05
C ASP A 985 -21.70 12.67 21.65
N GLN A 986 -22.98 12.95 21.11
CA GLN A 986 -23.16 14.33 20.61
C GLN A 986 -23.78 15.20 21.70
N PRO A 987 -23.28 16.48 21.81
CA PRO A 987 -23.90 17.41 22.78
C PRO A 987 -25.40 17.61 22.50
N LEU A 988 -26.18 18.05 23.58
CA LEU A 988 -27.65 18.25 23.49
C LEU A 988 -28.00 19.26 22.39
N GLY A 989 -28.88 18.73 21.32
CA GLY A 989 -29.34 19.68 20.26
C GLY A 989 -28.56 19.47 18.96
N ARG A 990 -27.43 18.58 19.05
CA ARG A 990 -26.66 18.23 17.84
C ARG A 990 -26.75 16.71 17.60
N ARG A 991 -27.58 16.55 16.46
CA ARG A 991 -27.76 15.09 16.23
C ARG A 991 -27.18 14.72 14.87
N VAL A 992 -26.18 13.75 14.96
CA VAL A 992 -25.64 13.22 13.70
C VAL A 992 -26.19 11.79 13.51
N PRO A 993 -26.82 11.59 12.31
CA PRO A 993 -27.48 10.30 12.10
C PRO A 993 -26.45 9.14 12.06
N SER A 994 -26.95 7.93 12.47
CA SER A 994 -26.05 6.75 12.53
C SER A 994 -25.55 6.35 11.15
N TRP A 995 -26.24 6.81 10.10
CA TRP A 995 -25.79 6.40 8.76
C TRP A 995 -24.70 7.33 8.23
N SER A 996 -24.33 8.28 9.02
CA SER A 996 -23.22 9.16 8.61
C SER A 996 -21.93 8.69 9.28
N SER A 997 -20.86 8.73 8.47
CA SER A 997 -19.57 8.28 9.06
C SER A 997 -19.06 9.29 10.10
N LEU A 998 -19.76 10.44 10.18
CA LEU A 998 -19.32 11.49 11.13
C LEU A 998 -19.82 11.17 12.54
N SER A 999 -20.67 10.15 12.64
CA SER A 999 -21.26 9.84 13.96
C SER A 999 -20.37 8.84 14.70
N ILE A 1000 -19.26 8.46 14.04
CA ILE A 1000 -18.44 7.42 14.70
C ILE A 1000 -16.96 7.84 14.56
N GLU A 1001 -16.19 7.41 15.56
CA GLU A 1001 -14.73 7.66 15.53
C GLU A 1001 -14.01 6.46 14.91
N GLY A 1002 -13.11 6.80 13.92
CA GLY A 1002 -12.34 5.75 13.23
C GLY A 1002 -12.31 5.99 11.72
N GLY A 1003 -11.22 5.43 11.16
CA GLY A 1003 -11.05 5.61 9.70
C GLY A 1003 -12.04 4.76 8.90
N ILE A 1004 -12.62 5.46 7.88
CA ILE A 1004 -13.60 4.69 7.08
C ILE A 1004 -13.00 4.48 5.69
N GLN A 1005 -13.58 3.51 5.01
CA GLN A 1005 -13.35 3.34 3.56
C GLN A 1005 -14.67 2.98 2.86
N TYR A 1006 -14.83 3.56 1.74
CA TYR A 1006 -16.08 3.29 1.01
C TYR A 1006 -15.94 1.97 0.25
N MET A 1007 -17.03 1.18 0.14
CA MET A 1007 -16.99 -0.05 -0.67
C MET A 1007 -16.52 0.23 -2.10
N ASP A 1008 -15.21 -0.21 -2.44
CA ASP A 1008 -14.40 0.10 -3.63
C ASP A 1008 -15.26 0.14 -4.90
N ALA A 1009 -15.42 1.33 -5.67
CA ALA A 1009 -16.10 1.56 -6.97
C ALA A 1009 -15.45 0.75 -8.09
N THR A 1010 -14.15 0.07 -7.89
CA THR A 1010 -13.45 -0.62 -9.01
C THR A 1010 -13.38 -2.13 -8.73
N THR A 1011 -13.66 -2.68 -7.37
CA THR A 1011 -13.58 -4.13 -7.07
C THR A 1011 -14.91 -4.62 -6.50
N GLU A 1012 -15.72 -3.69 -5.72
CA GLU A 1012 -16.95 -4.11 -5.00
C GLU A 1012 -18.18 -3.45 -5.59
N LEU A 1013 -18.05 -2.31 -6.23
CA LEU A 1013 -19.23 -1.64 -6.83
C LEU A 1013 -18.84 -1.13 -8.22
N ARG A 1014 -18.78 -2.13 -9.29
CA ARG A 1014 -18.60 -1.67 -10.69
C ARG A 1014 -19.71 -0.67 -11.07
N PHE A 1015 -19.58 0.55 -10.79
CA PHE A 1015 -20.61 1.61 -10.66
C PHE A 1015 -21.36 1.77 -11.99
N LYS A 1016 -20.65 1.54 -13.17
CA LYS A 1016 -21.41 1.58 -14.45
C LYS A 1016 -22.24 0.31 -14.62
N GLN A 1017 -22.18 -0.47 -13.55
CA GLN A 1017 -22.86 -1.77 -13.67
C GLN A 1017 -23.78 -1.98 -12.46
N ILE A 1018 -24.04 -0.75 -11.62
CA ILE A 1018 -24.95 -0.89 -10.47
C ILE A 1018 -26.25 -0.14 -10.77
N ASP A 1019 -27.31 -0.89 -10.63
CA ASP A 1019 -28.63 -0.24 -10.59
C ASP A 1019 -29.03 0.13 -9.16
N TRP A 1020 -29.09 1.55 -8.95
CA TRP A 1020 -29.39 1.98 -7.56
C TRP A 1020 -30.88 1.75 -7.25
N ALA A 1021 -31.08 1.04 -6.05
CA ALA A 1021 -32.45 0.62 -5.68
C ALA A 1021 -33.26 1.79 -5.12
N VAL A 1022 -33.52 2.79 -5.94
CA VAL A 1022 -34.14 4.05 -5.46
C VAL A 1022 -35.57 3.76 -4.97
N ASP A 1023 -36.13 2.51 -5.26
CA ASP A 1023 -37.49 2.20 -4.77
C ASP A 1023 -37.43 1.58 -3.36
N ASP A 1024 -36.21 1.36 -2.90
CA ASP A 1024 -36.10 0.70 -1.58
C ASP A 1024 -35.67 1.69 -0.49
N PHE A 1025 -35.49 2.90 -0.83
CA PHE A 1025 -35.24 3.93 0.20
C PHE A 1025 -35.60 5.31 -0.38
N GLN A 1026 -35.86 6.24 0.57
CA GLN A 1026 -36.18 7.62 0.13
C GLN A 1026 -35.00 8.54 0.49
N ASN A 1027 -34.58 9.15 -0.58
CA ASN A 1027 -33.49 10.14 -0.37
C ASN A 1027 -33.97 11.31 0.52
N PRO A 1028 -33.23 11.42 1.75
CA PRO A 1028 -33.69 12.41 2.75
C PRO A 1028 -33.58 13.84 2.21
N PHE A 1029 -32.93 14.00 1.00
CA PHE A 1029 -32.76 15.36 0.43
C PHE A 1029 -33.88 15.70 -0.54
N SER A 1030 -34.86 14.80 -0.91
CA SER A 1030 -35.95 14.96 -1.91
C SER A 1030 -37.19 15.56 -1.25
N VAL A 1031 -37.23 15.83 0.27
CA VAL A 1031 -38.44 16.43 0.86
C VAL A 1031 -38.24 17.95 0.95
N VAL A 1032 -39.09 18.85 0.22
CA VAL A 1032 -39.24 20.29 -0.07
C VAL A 1032 -39.64 21.03 1.20
N ASP A 1033 -39.20 20.48 2.57
CA ASP A 1033 -39.65 21.42 3.63
C ASP A 1033 -38.43 21.91 4.42
N GLY A 1034 -37.22 22.05 3.73
CA GLY A 1034 -36.19 22.94 4.31
C GLY A 1034 -35.71 22.42 5.67
N ILE A 1035 -36.23 21.12 6.18
CA ILE A 1035 -35.59 20.62 7.42
C ILE A 1035 -34.89 19.30 7.08
N GLU A 1036 -33.50 19.40 6.86
CA GLU A 1036 -32.72 18.16 6.65
C GLU A 1036 -32.99 17.14 7.77
N SER A 1037 -33.91 16.21 7.43
CA SER A 1037 -34.34 15.18 8.42
C SER A 1037 -33.19 14.23 8.73
N ALA A 1038 -32.65 14.21 10.00
CA ALA A 1038 -31.62 13.27 10.52
C ALA A 1038 -32.07 11.82 10.39
N SER A 1039 -33.18 11.68 9.57
CA SER A 1039 -33.62 10.29 9.32
C SER A 1039 -34.08 10.14 7.87
N PHE A 1040 -33.91 8.86 7.32
CA PHE A 1040 -34.52 8.60 6.00
C PHE A 1040 -35.26 7.27 6.03
N LEU A 1041 -36.31 7.19 5.09
CA LEU A 1041 -37.14 5.96 5.05
C LEU A 1041 -36.47 4.89 4.18
N GLY A 1042 -36.29 3.67 4.77
CA GLY A 1042 -35.74 2.52 4.00
C GLY A 1042 -36.69 1.31 4.09
N PHE A 1043 -36.82 0.60 2.98
CA PHE A 1043 -37.62 -0.64 2.99
C PHE A 1043 -36.79 -1.78 3.60
N ALA A 1044 -37.07 -2.07 4.87
CA ALA A 1044 -36.26 -3.01 5.66
C ALA A 1044 -36.73 -4.46 5.45
N ARG A 1045 -35.73 -5.33 5.17
CA ARG A 1045 -36.03 -6.76 4.95
C ARG A 1045 -35.17 -7.62 5.88
N ARG A 1046 -35.74 -8.79 6.08
CA ARG A 1046 -34.96 -9.72 6.95
C ARG A 1046 -33.83 -10.37 6.16
N ILE A 1047 -32.68 -10.59 7.00
CA ILE A 1047 -31.53 -11.25 6.37
C ILE A 1047 -31.47 -12.70 6.89
N ASN A 1048 -31.34 -13.64 5.91
CA ASN A 1048 -31.29 -15.05 6.33
C ASN A 1048 -29.86 -15.58 6.19
N LEU A 1049 -29.09 -15.32 7.28
CA LEU A 1049 -27.69 -15.80 7.28
C LEU A 1049 -27.42 -16.59 8.56
N SER A 1050 -26.49 -17.65 8.38
CA SER A 1050 -25.99 -18.24 9.65
C SER A 1050 -25.13 -17.24 10.44
N LYS A 1051 -25.04 -17.40 11.76
CA LYS A 1051 -24.21 -16.50 12.59
C LYS A 1051 -22.79 -16.38 12.03
N TYR A 1052 -22.25 -17.49 11.60
CA TYR A 1052 -20.89 -17.47 11.03
C TYR A 1052 -20.85 -16.64 9.74
N ASP A 1053 -21.81 -16.82 8.78
CA ASP A 1053 -21.84 -16.07 7.50
C ASP A 1053 -22.09 -14.57 7.74
N MET A 1054 -22.87 -14.31 8.81
CA MET A 1054 -23.11 -12.89 9.17
C MET A 1054 -21.79 -12.21 9.57
N LEU A 1055 -20.91 -12.91 10.34
CA LEU A 1055 -19.68 -12.28 10.87
C LEU A 1055 -18.62 -12.14 9.75
N VAL A 1056 -18.81 -12.96 8.73
CA VAL A 1056 -17.80 -12.92 7.65
C VAL A 1056 -18.26 -11.97 6.55
N THR A 1057 -19.59 -11.83 6.42
CA THR A 1057 -20.08 -11.14 5.21
C THR A 1057 -20.40 -9.67 5.53
N ILE A 1058 -20.86 -9.45 6.77
CA ILE A 1058 -21.29 -8.08 7.08
C ILE A 1058 -20.12 -7.34 7.73
N ALA A 1059 -19.88 -6.26 7.13
CA ALA A 1059 -18.90 -5.35 7.78
C ALA A 1059 -19.58 -4.45 8.83
N PHE A 1060 -19.39 -4.86 10.11
CA PHE A 1060 -20.08 -4.10 11.17
C PHE A 1060 -19.26 -2.86 11.54
N ASP A 1061 -20.08 -1.77 11.95
CA ASP A 1061 -19.43 -0.47 12.20
C ASP A 1061 -18.68 -0.52 13.55
N ASP A 1062 -19.29 -1.33 14.62
CA ASP A 1062 -18.68 -1.34 15.97
C ASP A 1062 -18.73 -2.75 16.55
N ASN A 1063 -18.39 -2.95 17.98
CA ASN A 1063 -18.20 -4.28 18.61
C ASN A 1063 -19.50 -4.77 19.25
N GLU A 1064 -20.54 -4.16 18.77
CA GLU A 1064 -21.80 -4.68 19.33
C GLU A 1064 -22.19 -6.01 18.65
N GLU A 1065 -22.48 -6.96 19.53
CA GLU A 1065 -22.91 -8.27 19.01
C GLU A 1065 -24.42 -8.28 18.74
N PHE A 1066 -24.66 -8.61 17.46
CA PHE A 1066 -26.10 -8.62 17.12
C PHE A 1066 -26.53 -10.04 16.78
N ALA A 1067 -27.71 -10.38 17.33
CA ALA A 1067 -28.31 -11.63 16.83
C ALA A 1067 -28.87 -11.47 15.40
N VAL A 1068 -28.71 -12.52 14.57
CA VAL A 1068 -29.10 -12.42 13.14
C VAL A 1068 -30.57 -12.01 13.04
N GLU A 1069 -31.40 -12.40 14.04
CA GLU A 1069 -32.86 -12.13 13.96
C GLU A 1069 -33.15 -10.65 14.21
N GLU A 1070 -32.14 -10.01 14.77
CA GLU A 1070 -32.34 -8.59 15.14
C GLU A 1070 -31.95 -7.66 13.99
N LEU A 1071 -31.39 -8.25 12.93
CA LEU A 1071 -30.86 -7.37 11.87
C LEU A 1071 -31.85 -7.32 10.69
N ARG A 1072 -31.93 -6.22 10.25
CA ARG A 1072 -32.63 -6.02 8.96
C ARG A 1072 -31.69 -5.32 7.97
N CYS A 1073 -32.09 -5.39 6.63
CA CYS A 1073 -31.24 -4.65 5.68
C CYS A 1073 -32.11 -3.87 4.69
N VAL A 1074 -31.51 -2.83 4.22
CA VAL A 1074 -32.13 -2.04 3.14
C VAL A 1074 -31.25 -2.17 1.89
N VAL A 1075 -31.89 -2.53 0.80
CA VAL A 1075 -31.12 -2.67 -0.45
C VAL A 1075 -30.82 -1.28 -1.03
N ILE A 1076 -29.49 -1.07 -1.18
CA ILE A 1076 -29.08 0.29 -1.64
C ILE A 1076 -28.75 0.22 -3.13
N GLY A 1077 -28.16 -0.89 -3.61
CA GLY A 1077 -27.79 -1.02 -5.04
C GLY A 1077 -27.79 -2.49 -5.46
N ARG A 1078 -28.00 -2.58 -6.92
CA ARG A 1078 -27.98 -3.95 -7.48
C ARG A 1078 -27.03 -3.99 -8.69
N ASP A 1079 -26.31 -5.16 -8.71
CA ASP A 1079 -25.45 -5.28 -9.92
C ASP A 1079 -26.32 -5.32 -11.19
N LYS A 1080 -25.98 -4.59 -12.38
CA LYS A 1080 -26.71 -4.62 -13.66
C LYS A 1080 -26.52 -5.98 -14.34
N MET A 1081 -27.68 -6.56 -14.88
CA MET A 1081 -27.65 -7.89 -15.56
C MET A 1081 -26.80 -7.83 -16.81
N GLY A 1082 -25.46 -8.19 -16.82
CA GLY A 1082 -24.69 -8.27 -18.08
C GLY A 1082 -24.92 -9.61 -18.78
N ASP A 1083 -25.31 -9.64 -20.09
CA ASP A 1083 -25.52 -10.76 -21.05
C ASP A 1083 -24.70 -11.99 -20.66
N GLY A 1084 -25.04 -12.63 -19.37
CA GLY A 1084 -24.65 -14.05 -19.22
C GLY A 1084 -23.87 -14.27 -17.92
N LYS A 1085 -24.02 -13.51 -16.70
CA LYS A 1085 -23.32 -13.94 -15.47
C LYS A 1085 -24.35 -14.28 -14.39
N SER A 1086 -24.43 -15.52 -13.73
CA SER A 1086 -25.16 -16.22 -12.67
C SER A 1086 -24.73 -15.72 -11.28
N ASP A 1087 -24.07 -14.38 -11.06
CA ASP A 1087 -23.81 -14.07 -9.63
C ASP A 1087 -24.20 -12.62 -9.34
N LEU A 1088 -25.49 -12.29 -9.38
CA LEU A 1088 -26.01 -10.95 -9.07
C LEU A 1088 -25.94 -10.70 -7.56
N LYS A 1089 -25.18 -9.60 -7.16
CA LYS A 1089 -25.11 -9.25 -5.71
C LYS A 1089 -25.94 -7.99 -5.43
N LEU A 1090 -26.61 -8.07 -4.19
CA LEU A 1090 -27.29 -6.86 -3.68
C LEU A 1090 -26.41 -6.18 -2.63
N HIS A 1091 -26.21 -4.87 -2.83
CA HIS A 1091 -25.45 -4.10 -1.83
C HIS A 1091 -26.40 -3.41 -0.84
N VAL A 1092 -26.12 -3.77 0.45
CA VAL A 1092 -27.22 -3.43 1.39
C VAL A 1092 -26.62 -2.65 2.57
N LEU A 1093 -27.49 -1.78 3.16
CA LEU A 1093 -27.25 -1.15 4.47
C LEU A 1093 -27.88 -2.01 5.57
N VAL A 1094 -27.00 -2.42 6.49
CA VAL A 1094 -27.53 -3.28 7.58
C VAL A 1094 -27.93 -2.40 8.77
N ILE A 1095 -29.18 -2.73 9.30
CA ILE A 1095 -29.73 -1.82 10.34
C ILE A 1095 -30.25 -2.69 11.49
N HIS A 1096 -30.30 -1.98 12.65
CA HIS A 1096 -30.81 -2.66 13.84
C HIS A 1096 -31.76 -1.72 14.60
N GLN A 1097 -32.82 -2.34 15.18
CA GLN A 1097 -33.82 -1.54 15.92
C GLN A 1097 -33.28 -1.15 17.31
N SER A 1098 -33.29 0.11 17.48
CA SER A 1098 -32.88 0.63 18.81
C SER A 1098 -33.92 1.63 19.34
N ARG A 1099 -33.72 1.97 20.69
CA ARG A 1099 -34.65 2.96 21.28
C ARG A 1099 -33.94 4.32 21.45
N ASN A 1100 -34.70 5.38 20.85
CA ASN A 1100 -34.07 6.71 21.04
C ASN A 1100 -34.35 7.26 22.44
N ALA A 1101 -33.78 8.44 22.83
CA ALA A 1101 -33.86 9.09 24.17
C ALA A 1101 -35.31 9.27 24.61
N LEU A 1102 -36.22 9.26 23.65
CA LEU A 1102 -37.66 9.41 23.98
C LEU A 1102 -38.36 8.05 23.98
N ARG A 1103 -37.59 6.96 23.93
CA ARG A 1103 -38.00 5.54 23.99
C ARG A 1103 -38.85 5.15 22.78
N ASP A 1104 -38.81 5.98 21.73
CA ASP A 1104 -39.44 5.56 20.47
C ASP A 1104 -38.55 4.54 19.72
N LEU A 1105 -39.25 3.56 19.13
CA LEU A 1105 -38.50 2.55 18.37
C LEU A 1105 -37.97 3.16 17.06
N VAL A 1106 -36.55 3.15 17.00
CA VAL A 1106 -35.93 3.69 15.76
C VAL A 1106 -34.91 2.67 15.25
N TYR A 1107 -34.62 2.85 13.94
CA TYR A 1107 -33.59 1.95 13.37
C TYR A 1107 -32.29 2.72 13.13
N GLU A 1108 -31.14 2.00 13.45
CA GLU A 1108 -29.84 2.65 13.25
C GLU A 1108 -28.94 1.76 12.38
N ARG A 1109 -28.05 2.48 11.71
CA ARG A 1109 -27.11 1.73 10.86
C ARG A 1109 -26.10 1.00 11.75
N VAL A 1110 -25.78 -0.25 11.31
CA VAL A 1110 -24.78 -0.98 12.13
C VAL A 1110 -23.74 -1.60 11.20
N GLY A 1111 -23.97 -1.47 9.83
CA GLY A 1111 -22.93 -2.03 8.94
C GLY A 1111 -23.42 -2.04 7.49
N VAL A 1112 -22.55 -2.64 6.64
CA VAL A 1112 -22.89 -2.75 5.19
C VAL A 1112 -22.44 -4.12 4.69
N ALA A 1113 -23.04 -4.57 3.54
CA ALA A 1113 -22.65 -5.89 3.03
C ALA A 1113 -23.09 -6.03 1.57
N SER A 1114 -22.32 -6.96 0.84
CA SER A 1114 -22.81 -7.42 -0.49
C SER A 1114 -23.32 -8.86 -0.38
N LEU A 1115 -24.70 -8.91 -0.65
CA LEU A 1115 -25.33 -10.21 -0.36
C LEU A 1115 -25.98 -10.75 -1.63
N GLU A 1116 -26.08 -12.16 -1.68
CA GLU A 1116 -26.87 -12.78 -2.77
C GLU A 1116 -28.38 -12.59 -2.54
N PRO A 1117 -29.12 -12.41 -3.63
CA PRO A 1117 -30.57 -12.15 -3.48
C PRO A 1117 -31.27 -13.28 -2.71
N ALA A 1118 -30.72 -14.52 -2.73
CA ALA A 1118 -31.39 -15.67 -2.10
C ALA A 1118 -31.40 -15.54 -0.56
N VAL A 1119 -30.56 -14.68 -0.10
CA VAL A 1119 -30.47 -14.64 1.39
C VAL A 1119 -31.27 -13.46 1.93
N ILE A 1120 -31.95 -12.71 1.04
CA ILE A 1120 -32.79 -11.58 1.51
C ILE A 1120 -34.26 -11.92 1.20
N GLU A 1121 -35.10 -11.76 2.18
CA GLU A 1121 -36.53 -12.04 1.95
C GLU A 1121 -37.17 -10.96 1.07
N ASN A 1122 -38.16 -11.41 0.29
CA ASN A 1122 -38.82 -10.46 -0.64
C ASN A 1122 -39.81 -9.57 0.10
N GLU A 1123 -40.34 -10.03 1.33
CA GLU A 1123 -41.32 -9.21 2.08
C GLU A 1123 -40.59 -8.34 3.13
N GLY A 1124 -41.05 -7.03 3.26
CA GLY A 1124 -40.43 -6.12 4.26
C GLY A 1124 -41.38 -4.96 4.58
N SER A 1125 -40.89 -4.04 5.37
CA SER A 1125 -41.72 -2.87 5.72
C SER A 1125 -40.87 -1.60 5.71
N TRP A 1126 -41.53 -0.50 5.47
CA TRP A 1126 -40.81 0.80 5.48
C TRP A 1126 -40.55 1.24 6.93
N VAL A 1127 -39.20 1.56 7.15
CA VAL A 1127 -38.88 2.00 8.53
C VAL A 1127 -38.05 3.29 8.45
N ASN A 1128 -38.10 4.01 9.61
CA ASN A 1128 -37.25 5.22 9.69
C ASN A 1128 -35.86 4.88 10.24
N ILE A 1129 -34.81 5.34 9.46
CA ILE A 1129 -33.43 5.05 9.90
C ILE A 1129 -32.79 6.37 10.36
N CYS A 1130 -32.44 6.35 11.69
CA CYS A 1130 -31.90 7.60 12.26
C CYS A 1130 -30.38 7.48 12.44
#